data_AF-A0A8K0LGV2-F1
#
_entry.id   AF-A0A8K0LGV2-F1
#
_cell.length_a   1.000
_cell.length_b   1.000
_cell.length_c   1.000
_cell.angle_alpha   90.00
_cell.angle_beta   90.00
_cell.angle_gamma   90.00
#
_symmetry.space_group_name_H-M   'P 1'
#
loop_
_entity.id
_entity.type
_entity.pdbx_description
1 polymer ?
#
loop_
_entity_poly.entity_id
_entity_poly.type
_entity_poly.pdbx_seq_one_letter_code
_entity_poly.pdbx_strand_id
1 'polypeptide(L)'
;MEPQESNPDLESFREQWKAEVRAKQAGPGPSRPHHHQQRTAGPSASAGATIKPSPAHRQPPQSSHKPAVQDEDEEYVSPRPFDEPATAVEDASSLKEGLEKREPVSALEHYEQAVEKEAVGNLGDSLKLYRKAFRLDDAVHQKYRNKHFPRPPPKPASTTAPAASAGGASKDLASVSSPAPTAPSTEQPLSMHDLIASFSVMSITPAPPEIEGTPAPPCPLAALPEEILVHILRDVALLDVGDYMRLAQVCKRLAYLVSTEDRIWRRICLGSEFGFGAMHYHWQKQVSWGPITEEDLLREATEAEEAAVAAAAETAAALPGNDDSSELPEPVLPIPPLTLAERSAHHTSEKTTTTLASYHTLYAQSWQRMFRQRPRIRFNGCYICTVNYMRSGQSSSNQVTWGSPVHIVTYYRYLRFFRDGSCLSLLTTAEPADVIHHLTREAAALHAGGANAHLPSAVVQPALRGRWKLARNADGGNNSLRDVAIETEGVSNKARSTELPTPTTMASREGGSGPLGFLRSLYDLDTLDTRFTTPSSVPYRAATAHDKREDDGGDRGATSGNSKRAEAPKWKTPEFYLYYLVFIVVVPYMFWVAYDVSRPTDPRYKKFENRLVKGWIPGRKIDVSDAQYYTFRINLPYMALLLIFHPLLRRVWNAVYPIPQALKSSRATATAPEAAEARLRQRASYDSVFAVFFLVVLHGFSAVKILTILAINYRLVTTVPKRYIPVVTWTFNICILFANELSNGYKFREMALYLTGTKAETLGTYTPALVALGQWMDRRGGLIRRWEILFNITVLRLVSYNLDYYWSIDRRSASPVEKKQLDPANLSERDRIATPSQPHDFSFRNYLAYAIYAPLYLTGPIITFNDYISQQRYQPPTISTSRTIKYAIRFALVLLAMELVLHYDYVGAISKSRPDWSSYTPAQLSLLSYFNLHIIWLKLLLPWRFFRLWSLADGVDPPENMLRCVSDNYSTLSFWRGWHRSYYRWLLRYIYIPLGGSSFRTARDATRTVLTYLVVFTFVALWHDIKLNLLIWGWLIVVFFLPEIAATRLFPRRKWEGRPTAYRMLCCVGGVGNVLMMISANLVGFAVGLDGLESIVRGIFRDYSGLVFLFTACSALFVGIQVMFEIRQSELRRGINLKC
;
A
#
# COMPACT_ATOMS: atom_id res chain seq x y z
N MET A 1 16.37 21.79 40.26
CA MET A 1 16.26 21.24 38.89
C MET A 1 17.14 20.01 38.80
N GLU A 2 16.59 18.88 38.39
CA GLU A 2 17.39 17.77 37.86
C GLU A 2 17.86 18.15 36.44
N PRO A 3 19.01 17.63 35.95
CA PRO A 3 19.43 17.86 34.57
C PRO A 3 18.50 17.14 33.60
N GLN A 4 18.20 17.78 32.46
CA GLN A 4 17.51 17.11 31.35
C GLN A 4 18.32 15.88 30.90
N GLU A 5 17.65 14.75 30.67
CA GLU A 5 18.27 13.54 30.12
C GLU A 5 18.96 13.87 28.79
N SER A 6 20.29 13.69 28.73
CA SER A 6 21.03 13.93 27.51
C SER A 6 20.80 12.79 26.51
N ASN A 7 20.54 13.15 25.26
CA ASN A 7 20.33 12.16 24.20
C ASN A 7 21.67 11.42 23.91
N PRO A 8 21.76 10.09 24.15
CA PRO A 8 23.02 9.35 24.06
C PRO A 8 23.57 9.23 22.63
N ASP A 9 22.72 9.32 21.60
CA ASP A 9 23.15 9.38 20.20
C ASP A 9 23.90 10.71 19.92
N LEU A 10 23.51 11.79 20.61
CA LEU A 10 24.15 13.10 20.49
C LEU A 10 25.45 13.19 21.28
N GLU A 11 25.54 12.56 22.46
CA GLU A 11 26.79 12.49 23.21
C GLU A 11 27.84 11.61 22.53
N SER A 12 27.45 10.41 22.08
CA SER A 12 28.36 9.52 21.33
C SER A 12 28.85 10.15 20.02
N PHE A 13 28.02 10.92 19.31
CA PHE A 13 28.46 11.72 18.16
C PHE A 13 29.43 12.84 18.57
N ARG A 14 29.15 13.57 19.67
CA ARG A 14 30.05 14.62 20.20
C ARG A 14 31.41 14.05 20.61
N GLU A 15 31.50 12.81 21.09
CA GLU A 15 32.76 12.14 21.39
C GLU A 15 33.51 11.68 20.13
N GLN A 16 32.82 11.01 19.20
CA GLN A 16 33.41 10.55 17.93
C GLN A 16 34.00 11.72 17.12
N TRP A 17 33.31 12.86 17.07
CA TRP A 17 33.81 14.04 16.38
C TRP A 17 35.03 14.68 17.07
N LYS A 18 35.06 14.73 18.42
CA LYS A 18 36.24 15.17 19.19
C LYS A 18 37.45 14.27 18.91
N ALA A 19 37.25 12.96 18.77
CA ALA A 19 38.31 12.03 18.38
C ALA A 19 38.82 12.31 16.95
N GLU A 20 37.92 12.54 15.98
CA GLU A 20 38.29 12.86 14.60
C GLU A 20 39.07 14.18 14.49
N VAL A 21 38.67 15.22 15.23
CA VAL A 21 39.36 16.53 15.22
C VAL A 21 40.74 16.44 15.89
N ARG A 22 40.88 15.75 17.02
CA ARG A 22 42.20 15.49 17.64
C ARG A 22 43.12 14.69 16.72
N ALA A 23 42.59 13.67 16.04
CA ALA A 23 43.34 12.89 15.05
C ALA A 23 43.80 13.71 13.83
N LYS A 24 43.18 14.87 13.57
CA LYS A 24 43.57 15.82 12.51
C LYS A 24 44.50 16.95 12.98
N GLN A 25 44.50 17.27 14.27
CA GLN A 25 45.45 18.21 14.88
C GLN A 25 46.80 17.56 15.21
N ALA A 26 46.84 16.25 15.42
CA ALA A 26 48.07 15.48 15.61
C ALA A 26 48.87 15.35 14.30
N GLY A 27 49.67 16.37 13.99
CA GLY A 27 50.61 16.35 12.85
C GLY A 27 51.68 15.25 12.95
N PRO A 28 52.23 14.78 11.82
CA PRO A 28 53.09 13.60 11.79
C PRO A 28 54.48 13.84 12.42
N GLY A 29 54.83 13.00 13.39
CA GLY A 29 56.18 12.89 13.97
C GLY A 29 57.20 12.23 13.02
N PRO A 30 58.50 12.32 13.32
CA PRO A 30 59.58 12.13 12.35
C PRO A 30 59.87 10.67 11.95
N SER A 31 60.36 10.52 10.71
CA SER A 31 60.66 9.26 10.03
C SER A 31 62.14 8.84 10.09
N ARG A 32 62.42 7.54 9.94
CA ARG A 32 63.61 6.95 9.27
C ARG A 32 63.45 5.40 9.21
N PRO A 33 64.02 4.66 8.23
CA PRO A 33 64.58 5.05 6.92
C PRO A 33 64.07 4.07 5.79
N HIS A 34 64.67 3.74 4.63
CA HIS A 34 65.78 4.25 3.77
C HIS A 34 65.53 3.82 2.28
N HIS A 35 66.38 4.27 1.34
CA HIS A 35 66.72 3.70 0.01
C HIS A 35 65.68 3.47 -1.13
N HIS A 36 65.87 4.30 -2.19
CA HIS A 36 66.08 3.97 -3.64
C HIS A 36 65.07 3.11 -4.44
N GLN A 37 64.85 3.31 -5.75
CA GLN A 37 65.50 4.15 -6.80
C GLN A 37 64.38 4.62 -7.80
N GLN A 38 64.31 5.87 -8.28
CA GLN A 38 64.84 6.37 -9.57
C GLN A 38 64.78 5.38 -10.75
N ARG A 39 64.35 5.70 -12.00
CA ARG A 39 63.79 6.89 -12.72
C ARG A 39 62.68 6.33 -13.69
N THR A 40 62.06 6.97 -14.70
CA THR A 40 62.11 8.23 -15.52
C THR A 40 60.67 8.41 -16.12
N ALA A 41 60.20 9.37 -16.95
CA ALA A 41 60.68 10.57 -17.68
C ALA A 41 59.49 11.55 -17.96
N GLY A 42 59.56 12.32 -19.06
CA GLY A 42 58.50 13.14 -19.67
C GLY A 42 58.69 13.18 -21.22
N PRO A 43 58.49 14.30 -21.95
CA PRO A 43 58.13 15.66 -21.50
C PRO A 43 57.19 16.49 -22.45
N SER A 44 57.00 17.80 -22.14
CA SER A 44 56.65 18.95 -23.04
C SER A 44 55.26 19.00 -23.73
N ALA A 45 54.64 20.15 -24.08
CA ALA A 45 54.82 21.63 -23.89
C ALA A 45 53.59 22.37 -24.54
N SER A 46 53.27 23.67 -24.42
CA SER A 46 53.55 24.79 -23.47
C SER A 46 52.72 26.06 -23.84
N ALA A 47 52.63 27.05 -22.92
CA ALA A 47 52.12 28.45 -23.10
C ALA A 47 50.59 28.69 -23.33
N GLY A 48 50.00 29.84 -22.98
CA GLY A 48 50.44 30.93 -22.07
C GLY A 48 50.23 32.38 -22.56
N ALA A 49 49.26 33.13 -22.00
CA ALA A 49 49.13 34.61 -22.09
C ALA A 49 48.11 35.18 -21.07
N THR A 50 48.09 36.50 -20.85
CA THR A 50 47.24 37.24 -19.86
C THR A 50 46.88 38.65 -20.34
N ILE A 51 45.85 39.30 -19.74
CA ILE A 51 45.72 40.75 -19.37
C ILE A 51 44.26 41.32 -19.45
N LYS A 52 43.88 42.02 -18.36
CA LYS A 52 42.92 43.14 -18.05
C LYS A 52 42.24 43.96 -19.20
N PRO A 53 41.33 44.96 -18.98
CA PRO A 53 40.95 45.67 -17.73
C PRO A 53 39.44 46.01 -17.51
N SER A 54 39.14 46.79 -16.47
CA SER A 54 37.89 47.57 -16.25
C SER A 54 38.19 48.77 -15.32
N PRO A 55 37.54 49.95 -15.50
CA PRO A 55 36.46 50.42 -14.60
C PRO A 55 35.34 51.12 -15.45
N ALA A 56 34.53 52.14 -15.08
CA ALA A 56 34.44 53.07 -13.93
C ALA A 56 33.06 53.80 -13.85
N HIS A 57 32.90 54.64 -12.80
CA HIS A 57 31.90 55.72 -12.61
C HIS A 57 30.41 55.33 -12.35
N ARG A 58 29.62 56.09 -11.56
CA ARG A 58 29.88 57.38 -10.86
C ARG A 58 29.23 57.44 -9.44
N GLN A 59 29.37 58.59 -8.77
CA GLN A 59 29.18 58.82 -7.32
C GLN A 59 27.73 59.18 -6.87
N PRO A 60 27.43 59.18 -5.56
CA PRO A 60 26.06 59.23 -5.00
C PRO A 60 25.54 60.65 -4.67
N PRO A 61 24.31 60.74 -4.16
CA PRO A 61 24.07 61.53 -2.94
C PRO A 61 23.35 60.75 -1.81
N GLN A 62 23.55 61.23 -0.58
CA GLN A 62 22.87 60.86 0.68
C GLN A 62 21.63 61.75 0.90
N SER A 63 20.72 61.58 1.88
CA SER A 63 20.12 60.42 2.59
C SER A 63 19.09 60.98 3.60
N SER A 64 17.96 60.31 3.90
CA SER A 64 16.98 60.83 4.90
C SER A 64 16.31 59.76 5.81
N HIS A 65 16.00 60.14 7.05
CA HIS A 65 15.76 59.31 8.25
C HIS A 65 14.26 58.95 8.55
N LYS A 66 13.93 57.92 9.37
CA LYS A 66 12.58 57.65 10.02
C LYS A 66 12.56 56.75 11.30
N PRO A 67 12.96 57.29 12.48
CA PRO A 67 13.20 56.46 14.51
C PRO A 67 13.35 54.95 14.81
N ALA A 68 13.82 54.41 15.96
CA ALA A 68 14.95 54.69 16.88
C ALA A 68 14.85 55.66 18.08
N VAL A 69 13.87 55.42 18.95
CA VAL A 69 13.96 55.15 20.42
C VAL A 69 12.78 54.14 20.65
N GLN A 70 12.72 53.18 21.59
CA GLN A 70 13.38 52.97 22.90
C GLN A 70 13.81 51.51 23.07
N ASP A 71 14.52 51.19 24.16
CA ASP A 71 14.53 49.84 24.73
C ASP A 71 13.22 49.62 25.53
N GLU A 72 12.62 48.43 25.43
CA GLU A 72 11.56 47.95 26.32
C GLU A 72 11.88 46.50 26.73
N ASP A 73 11.61 46.16 28.00
CA ASP A 73 11.97 44.88 28.63
C ASP A 73 11.11 43.69 28.15
N GLU A 74 11.28 42.52 28.77
CA GLU A 74 10.55 41.27 28.46
C GLU A 74 9.04 41.36 28.75
N GLU A 75 8.26 42.06 27.91
CA GLU A 75 6.80 42.01 27.98
C GLU A 75 6.29 40.62 27.53
N TYR A 76 5.55 39.96 28.42
CA TYR A 76 4.87 38.70 28.13
C TYR A 76 3.72 38.95 27.14
N VAL A 77 4.01 38.82 25.84
CA VAL A 77 3.03 39.01 24.76
C VAL A 77 1.90 37.98 24.89
N SER A 78 0.81 38.40 25.53
CA SER A 78 -0.39 37.61 25.73
C SER A 78 -0.93 37.11 24.37
N PRO A 79 -1.27 35.82 24.23
CA PRO A 79 -1.66 35.22 22.95
C PRO A 79 -3.05 35.73 22.50
N ARG A 80 -3.07 36.87 21.80
CA ARG A 80 -4.30 37.49 21.27
C ARG A 80 -5.15 36.47 20.50
N PRO A 81 -6.47 36.36 20.77
CA PRO A 81 -7.34 35.49 20.01
C PRO A 81 -7.43 35.91 18.54
N PHE A 82 -7.16 34.98 17.61
CA PHE A 82 -7.27 35.16 16.15
C PHE A 82 -8.71 35.45 15.62
N ASP A 83 -9.67 35.72 16.49
CA ASP A 83 -11.05 36.11 16.15
C ASP A 83 -11.30 37.62 16.32
N GLU A 84 -10.45 38.34 17.08
CA GLU A 84 -10.66 39.77 17.38
C GLU A 84 -10.08 40.68 16.28
N PRO A 85 -10.81 41.75 15.87
CA PRO A 85 -10.27 42.73 14.94
C PRO A 85 -9.18 43.57 15.61
N ALA A 86 -8.08 43.82 14.90
CA ALA A 86 -7.07 44.77 15.37
C ALA A 86 -7.68 46.19 15.50
N THR A 87 -7.71 46.72 16.72
CA THR A 87 -8.05 48.12 16.98
C THR A 87 -7.08 49.03 16.22
N ALA A 88 -7.60 50.02 15.49
CA ALA A 88 -6.78 50.95 14.73
C ALA A 88 -5.78 51.67 15.65
N VAL A 89 -4.50 51.62 15.31
CA VAL A 89 -3.43 52.36 15.98
C VAL A 89 -3.17 53.62 15.17
N GLU A 90 -3.27 54.78 15.82
CA GLU A 90 -3.03 56.08 15.20
C GLU A 90 -1.54 56.34 14.92
N ASP A 91 -1.23 57.36 14.12
CA ASP A 91 0.11 57.60 13.58
C ASP A 91 1.19 57.89 14.65
N ALA A 92 2.17 56.99 14.74
CA ALA A 92 3.42 57.18 15.49
C ALA A 92 4.63 57.26 14.53
N SER A 93 4.80 58.43 13.87
CA SER A 93 5.81 58.64 12.83
C SER A 93 6.92 59.66 13.17
N SER A 94 7.45 59.63 14.38
CA SER A 94 8.61 60.41 14.85
C SER A 94 9.66 59.48 15.47
N LEU A 95 10.93 59.93 15.68
CA LEU A 95 12.19 59.09 15.77
C LEU A 95 12.90 58.65 14.28
N LYS A 96 14.86 57.62 13.57
CA LYS A 96 15.62 56.99 12.37
C LYS A 96 17.13 57.12 12.43
N GLU A 97 17.74 56.69 13.54
CA GLU A 97 19.15 56.29 13.56
C GLU A 97 19.37 54.82 13.96
N GLY A 98 19.71 54.00 12.97
CA GLY A 98 20.76 52.97 13.06
C GLY A 98 20.50 51.65 13.79
N LEU A 99 20.48 50.54 13.01
CA LEU A 99 21.43 49.42 13.17
C LEU A 99 21.24 48.36 12.07
N GLU A 100 22.31 48.05 11.34
CA GLU A 100 22.36 46.91 10.43
C GLU A 100 22.73 45.64 11.18
N LYS A 101 22.13 44.49 10.82
CA LYS A 101 22.54 43.19 11.37
C LYS A 101 23.88 42.77 10.77
N ARG A 102 24.97 42.97 11.51
CA ARG A 102 26.28 42.37 11.21
C ARG A 102 26.15 40.84 11.16
N GLU A 103 26.87 40.20 10.25
CA GLU A 103 27.19 38.78 10.42
C GLU A 103 28.03 38.59 11.70
N PRO A 104 27.82 37.50 12.46
CA PRO A 104 28.71 37.17 13.57
C PRO A 104 30.13 36.95 13.05
N VAL A 105 31.12 37.42 13.80
CA VAL A 105 32.55 37.38 13.43
C VAL A 105 33.33 36.45 14.36
N SER A 106 32.93 36.37 15.63
CA SER A 106 33.54 35.52 16.65
C SER A 106 33.09 34.06 16.54
N ALA A 107 33.98 33.13 16.89
CA ALA A 107 33.62 31.72 17.08
C ALA A 107 32.47 31.56 18.10
N LEU A 108 32.47 32.37 19.15
CA LEU A 108 31.51 32.31 20.24
C LEU A 108 30.10 32.75 19.79
N GLU A 109 29.99 33.84 19.02
CA GLU A 109 28.72 34.32 18.46
C GLU A 109 28.09 33.27 17.52
N HIS A 110 28.91 32.57 16.72
CA HIS A 110 28.44 31.45 15.91
C HIS A 110 27.97 30.26 16.74
N TYR A 111 28.55 30.04 17.93
CA TYR A 111 28.11 28.99 18.85
C TYR A 111 26.80 29.39 19.53
N GLU A 112 26.65 30.65 19.93
CA GLU A 112 25.45 31.20 20.56
C GLU A 112 24.25 31.13 19.61
N GLN A 113 24.40 31.61 18.37
CA GLN A 113 23.37 31.44 17.34
C GLN A 113 23.13 29.97 16.96
N ALA A 114 24.11 29.07 17.12
CA ALA A 114 23.87 27.64 16.90
C ALA A 114 23.00 27.02 17.99
N VAL A 115 23.19 27.40 19.26
CA VAL A 115 22.34 27.00 20.40
C VAL A 115 20.93 27.58 20.24
N GLU A 116 20.78 28.85 19.88
CA GLU A 116 19.47 29.46 19.60
C GLU A 116 18.73 28.71 18.48
N LYS A 117 19.41 28.40 17.37
CA LYS A 117 18.80 27.63 16.26
C LYS A 117 18.52 26.17 16.62
N GLU A 118 19.24 25.59 17.58
CA GLU A 118 18.94 24.26 18.15
C GLU A 118 17.68 24.31 19.02
N ALA A 119 17.56 25.31 19.90
CA ALA A 119 16.37 25.53 20.74
C ALA A 119 15.10 25.83 19.94
N VAL A 120 15.23 26.57 18.83
CA VAL A 120 14.14 26.82 17.85
C VAL A 120 13.90 25.61 16.90
N GLY A 121 14.64 24.51 17.06
CA GLY A 121 14.43 23.26 16.32
C GLY A 121 14.95 23.24 14.88
N ASN A 122 15.62 24.29 14.41
CA ASN A 122 16.31 24.29 13.12
C ASN A 122 17.72 23.68 13.23
N LEU A 123 17.75 22.36 13.40
CA LEU A 123 19.00 21.58 13.40
C LEU A 123 19.80 21.75 12.09
N GLY A 124 19.14 22.05 10.96
CA GLY A 124 19.76 22.18 9.65
C GLY A 124 20.75 23.34 9.56
N ASP A 125 20.39 24.50 10.13
CA ASP A 125 21.28 25.66 10.19
C ASP A 125 22.13 25.71 11.46
N SER A 126 21.60 25.23 12.60
CA SER A 126 22.37 25.05 13.84
C SER A 126 23.64 24.21 13.59
N LEU A 127 23.53 23.08 12.88
CA LEU A 127 24.69 22.24 12.52
C LEU A 127 25.69 22.94 11.59
N LYS A 128 25.28 23.92 10.77
CA LYS A 128 26.21 24.74 9.96
C LYS A 128 26.96 25.74 10.86
N LEU A 129 26.24 26.40 11.77
CA LEU A 129 26.79 27.39 12.68
C LEU A 129 27.75 26.75 13.70
N TYR A 130 27.39 25.62 14.33
CA TYR A 130 28.31 24.85 15.17
C TYR A 130 29.59 24.44 14.42
N ARG A 131 29.46 23.98 13.16
CA ARG A 131 30.63 23.64 12.32
C ARG A 131 31.48 24.86 11.97
N LYS A 132 30.91 26.08 11.89
CA LYS A 132 31.66 27.33 11.69
C LYS A 132 32.34 27.77 13.00
N ALA A 133 31.65 27.65 14.15
CA ALA A 133 32.19 27.92 15.48
C ALA A 133 33.41 27.04 15.83
N PHE A 134 33.26 25.71 15.81
CA PHE A 134 34.34 24.77 16.13
C PHE A 134 35.52 24.81 15.14
N ARG A 135 35.33 25.35 13.92
CA ARG A 135 36.43 25.61 12.98
C ARG A 135 37.24 26.87 13.29
N LEU A 136 36.65 27.81 14.04
CA LEU A 136 37.29 29.06 14.45
C LEU A 136 37.93 28.92 15.84
N ASP A 137 37.33 28.12 16.73
CA ASP A 137 37.88 27.79 18.05
C ASP A 137 37.33 26.45 18.56
N ASP A 138 38.18 25.46 18.77
CA ASP A 138 37.81 24.11 19.23
C ASP A 138 37.35 24.12 20.71
N ALA A 139 37.83 25.10 21.50
CA ALA A 139 37.46 25.32 22.89
C ALA A 139 36.24 26.25 23.06
N VAL A 140 35.58 26.67 21.96
CA VAL A 140 34.43 27.60 21.98
C VAL A 140 33.33 27.18 22.96
N HIS A 141 33.05 25.88 23.06
CA HIS A 141 32.06 25.32 23.97
C HIS A 141 32.38 25.58 25.46
N GLN A 142 33.67 25.69 25.82
CA GLN A 142 34.09 26.06 27.17
C GLN A 142 33.97 27.56 27.40
N LYS A 143 34.25 28.39 26.39
CA LYS A 143 34.03 29.85 26.46
C LYS A 143 32.54 30.18 26.61
N TYR A 144 31.67 29.50 25.85
CA TYR A 144 30.21 29.57 26.03
C TYR A 144 29.81 29.16 27.44
N ARG A 145 30.23 27.99 27.93
CA ARG A 145 29.89 27.55 29.28
C ARG A 145 30.41 28.49 30.37
N ASN A 146 31.61 29.05 30.23
CA ASN A 146 32.17 29.98 31.21
C ASN A 146 31.48 31.37 31.18
N LYS A 147 30.93 31.79 30.03
CA LYS A 147 30.14 33.03 29.87
C LYS A 147 28.74 32.90 30.48
N HIS A 148 28.04 31.79 30.20
CA HIS A 148 26.64 31.59 30.61
C HIS A 148 26.47 30.83 31.94
N PHE A 149 27.50 30.11 32.39
CA PHE A 149 27.52 29.34 33.64
C PHE A 149 28.85 29.52 34.40
N PRO A 150 29.19 30.75 34.84
CA PRO A 150 30.39 31.00 35.64
C PRO A 150 30.36 30.23 36.97
N ARG A 151 31.52 29.77 37.44
CA ARG A 151 31.65 29.08 38.74
C ARG A 151 31.73 30.09 39.89
N PRO A 152 31.10 29.82 41.05
CA PRO A 152 31.29 30.65 42.25
C PRO A 152 32.75 30.57 42.75
N PRO A 153 33.26 31.62 43.43
CA PRO A 153 34.63 31.67 43.91
C PRO A 153 34.89 30.67 45.06
N PRO A 154 36.11 30.13 45.18
CA PRO A 154 36.46 29.21 46.25
C PRO A 154 36.56 29.93 47.60
N LYS A 155 35.98 29.35 48.67
CA LYS A 155 36.21 29.80 50.04
C LYS A 155 37.66 29.50 50.47
N PRO A 156 38.32 30.36 51.26
CA PRO A 156 39.67 30.10 51.77
C PRO A 156 39.67 28.92 52.76
N ALA A 157 40.78 28.20 52.83
CA ALA A 157 40.98 27.12 53.78
C ALA A 157 41.26 27.66 55.20
N SER A 158 40.71 27.00 56.22
CA SER A 158 41.05 27.22 57.63
C SER A 158 41.63 25.95 58.26
N THR A 159 42.50 26.14 59.25
CA THR A 159 43.33 25.10 59.87
C THR A 159 42.72 24.52 61.14
N THR A 160 43.25 23.36 61.55
CA THR A 160 42.89 22.60 62.75
C THR A 160 43.25 23.29 64.08
N ALA A 161 42.31 23.29 65.05
CA ALA A 161 42.57 23.48 66.49
C ALA A 161 41.36 22.95 67.32
N PRO A 162 41.49 22.67 68.65
CA PRO A 162 40.63 21.72 69.37
C PRO A 162 39.56 22.34 70.30
N ALA A 163 38.81 21.47 70.99
CA ALA A 163 37.64 21.80 71.81
C ALA A 163 37.94 22.18 73.28
N ALA A 164 37.08 23.03 73.88
CA ALA A 164 36.98 23.21 75.34
C ALA A 164 35.57 23.65 75.80
N SER A 165 35.10 22.96 76.84
CA SER A 165 34.00 23.16 77.82
C SER A 165 33.29 24.52 78.06
N ALA A 166 32.01 24.40 78.47
CA ALA A 166 31.17 25.34 79.27
C ALA A 166 30.75 26.68 78.61
N GLY A 167 29.58 27.28 78.87
CA GLY A 167 28.40 26.98 79.70
C GLY A 167 27.59 28.29 79.90
N GLY A 168 26.30 28.37 80.26
CA GLY A 168 25.24 27.39 80.51
C GLY A 168 23.96 28.11 81.05
N ALA A 169 22.81 27.42 81.12
CA ALA A 169 21.52 27.87 81.69
C ALA A 169 20.76 29.01 80.96
N SER A 170 19.41 29.05 80.92
CA SER A 170 18.38 28.04 81.26
C SER A 170 16.99 28.46 80.72
N LYS A 171 15.99 27.56 80.89
CA LYS A 171 14.53 27.72 80.72
C LYS A 171 13.98 27.61 79.29
N ASP A 172 12.89 26.87 79.02
CA ASP A 172 12.04 25.99 79.86
C ASP A 172 11.59 24.75 79.06
N LEU A 173 11.46 23.57 79.69
CA LEU A 173 10.50 22.53 79.27
C LEU A 173 10.29 21.40 80.30
N ALA A 174 9.02 21.03 80.51
CA ALA A 174 8.52 19.78 81.10
C ALA A 174 7.00 19.70 80.78
N SER A 175 6.30 18.56 80.60
CA SER A 175 6.65 17.13 80.43
C SER A 175 5.33 16.34 80.23
N VAL A 176 5.16 15.10 79.72
CA VAL A 176 5.88 14.02 78.97
C VAL A 176 4.75 12.96 78.73
N SER A 177 4.66 12.07 77.73
CA SER A 177 5.55 11.50 76.69
C SER A 177 4.80 11.19 75.39
N SER A 178 5.49 11.09 74.25
CA SER A 178 5.01 10.34 73.06
C SER A 178 5.37 8.85 73.16
N PRO A 179 4.53 7.91 72.66
CA PRO A 179 4.95 6.53 72.37
C PRO A 179 5.92 6.47 71.17
N ALA A 180 6.73 5.41 71.10
CA ALA A 180 7.71 5.20 70.03
C ALA A 180 7.08 4.67 68.72
N PRO A 181 7.70 4.93 67.54
CA PRO A 181 7.17 4.46 66.26
C PRO A 181 7.39 2.95 66.06
N THR A 182 6.29 2.22 65.86
CA THR A 182 6.30 0.85 65.32
C THR A 182 6.66 0.82 63.82
N ALA A 183 7.05 -0.37 63.34
CA ALA A 183 7.45 -0.61 61.95
C ALA A 183 6.38 -0.19 60.91
N PRO A 184 6.78 0.17 59.67
CA PRO A 184 5.88 0.73 58.67
C PRO A 184 4.81 -0.28 58.21
N SER A 185 3.55 0.00 58.54
CA SER A 185 2.39 -0.62 57.92
C SER A 185 2.28 -0.21 56.45
N THR A 186 1.81 -1.11 55.59
CA THR A 186 1.68 -0.88 54.15
C THR A 186 0.53 0.09 53.84
N GLU A 187 0.81 1.39 53.83
CA GLU A 187 -0.14 2.39 53.33
C GLU A 187 -0.45 2.13 51.85
N GLN A 188 -1.74 1.99 51.54
CA GLN A 188 -2.19 1.97 50.15
C GLN A 188 -2.08 3.39 49.58
N PRO A 189 -1.65 3.56 48.32
CA PRO A 189 -1.56 4.89 47.72
C PRO A 189 -2.96 5.52 47.67
N LEU A 190 -3.10 6.69 48.30
CA LEU A 190 -4.32 7.50 48.28
C LEU A 190 -4.82 7.69 46.85
N SER A 191 -6.14 7.67 46.65
CA SER A 191 -6.68 7.99 45.34
C SER A 191 -6.37 9.45 44.97
N MET A 192 -6.29 9.75 43.68
CA MET A 192 -6.02 11.12 43.21
C MET A 192 -7.04 12.14 43.75
N HIS A 193 -8.29 11.71 43.98
CA HIS A 193 -9.33 12.53 44.58
C HIS A 193 -8.99 12.89 46.03
N ASP A 194 -8.60 11.90 46.84
CA ASP A 194 -8.37 12.08 48.27
C ASP A 194 -7.04 12.81 48.53
N LEU A 195 -6.06 12.59 47.66
CA LEU A 195 -4.82 13.36 47.61
C LEU A 195 -5.09 14.85 47.32
N ILE A 196 -5.93 15.17 46.32
CA ILE A 196 -6.33 16.56 46.05
C ILE A 196 -7.15 17.13 47.22
N ALA A 197 -8.07 16.36 47.80
CA ALA A 197 -8.84 16.78 48.97
C ALA A 197 -7.95 17.12 50.17
N SER A 198 -6.82 16.42 50.37
CA SER A 198 -5.85 16.74 51.43
C SER A 198 -5.24 18.16 51.31
N PHE A 199 -5.27 18.76 50.11
CA PHE A 199 -4.73 20.10 49.87
C PHE A 199 -5.72 21.23 50.25
N SER A 200 -6.97 20.89 50.59
CA SER A 200 -8.03 21.83 51.01
C SER A 200 -7.72 22.64 52.28
N VAL A 201 -6.78 22.16 53.12
CA VAL A 201 -6.35 22.83 54.36
C VAL A 201 -5.03 23.61 54.15
N MET A 202 -4.41 23.53 52.96
CA MET A 202 -3.13 24.19 52.68
C MET A 202 -3.31 25.62 52.17
N SER A 203 -2.46 26.53 52.63
CA SER A 203 -2.34 27.91 52.14
C SER A 203 -1.28 28.06 51.04
N ILE A 204 -1.20 29.25 50.42
CA ILE A 204 -0.09 29.61 49.53
C ILE A 204 1.08 30.05 50.41
N THR A 205 2.18 29.30 50.41
CA THR A 205 3.41 29.65 51.12
C THR A 205 4.22 30.67 50.33
N PRO A 206 4.65 31.81 50.92
CA PRO A 206 5.65 32.68 50.31
C PRO A 206 6.96 31.94 50.02
N ALA A 207 7.78 32.48 49.11
CA ALA A 207 9.12 31.97 48.91
C ALA A 207 9.99 32.21 50.17
N PRO A 208 10.90 31.29 50.53
CA PRO A 208 11.85 31.53 51.61
C PRO A 208 12.79 32.70 51.26
N PRO A 209 13.35 33.40 52.27
CA PRO A 209 14.36 34.43 52.02
C PRO A 209 15.61 33.82 51.38
N GLU A 210 16.22 34.55 50.44
CA GLU A 210 17.40 34.08 49.69
C GLU A 210 18.66 33.93 50.56
N ILE A 211 18.67 34.60 51.72
CA ILE A 211 19.76 34.57 52.70
C ILE A 211 19.13 34.33 54.09
N GLU A 212 19.72 33.41 54.85
CA GLU A 212 19.29 33.10 56.22
C GLU A 212 19.47 34.35 57.12
N GLY A 213 18.35 34.99 57.47
CA GLY A 213 18.31 36.22 58.27
C GLY A 213 17.77 37.46 57.57
N THR A 214 17.49 37.44 56.25
CA THR A 214 16.76 38.52 55.57
C THR A 214 15.23 38.30 55.63
N PRO A 215 14.41 39.36 55.52
CA PRO A 215 12.96 39.18 55.40
C PRO A 215 12.61 38.45 54.10
N ALA A 216 11.60 37.58 54.15
CA ALA A 216 11.08 36.88 52.97
C ALA A 216 10.51 37.87 51.93
N PRO A 217 10.66 37.60 50.62
CA PRO A 217 10.10 38.46 49.58
C PRO A 217 8.57 38.53 49.69
N PRO A 218 7.97 39.71 49.46
CA PRO A 218 6.52 39.88 49.62
C PRO A 218 5.76 39.01 48.61
N CYS A 219 4.76 38.27 49.09
CA CYS A 219 3.88 37.46 48.26
C CYS A 219 2.42 37.96 48.40
N PRO A 220 2.00 38.98 47.63
CA PRO A 220 0.63 39.53 47.72
C PRO A 220 -0.45 38.46 47.52
N LEU A 221 -0.20 37.49 46.64
CA LEU A 221 -1.12 36.37 46.35
C LEU A 221 -1.45 35.50 47.58
N ALA A 222 -0.53 35.44 48.56
CA ALA A 222 -0.75 34.72 49.82
C ALA A 222 -1.52 35.53 50.88
N ALA A 223 -1.70 36.83 50.65
CA ALA A 223 -2.43 37.75 51.54
C ALA A 223 -3.83 38.12 51.01
N LEU A 224 -4.22 37.64 49.83
CA LEU A 224 -5.55 37.88 49.26
C LEU A 224 -6.62 36.96 49.90
N PRO A 225 -7.84 37.47 50.14
CA PRO A 225 -9.02 36.64 50.38
C PRO A 225 -9.26 35.63 49.25
N GLU A 226 -9.77 34.45 49.58
CA GLU A 226 -9.95 33.36 48.63
C GLU A 226 -10.97 33.70 47.54
N GLU A 227 -11.98 34.51 47.85
CA GLU A 227 -12.95 35.02 46.89
C GLU A 227 -12.27 35.87 45.81
N ILE A 228 -11.36 36.76 46.20
CA ILE A 228 -10.61 37.62 45.28
C ILE A 228 -9.64 36.77 44.44
N LEU A 229 -8.97 35.78 45.06
CA LEU A 229 -8.13 34.84 44.35
C LEU A 229 -8.93 34.01 43.32
N VAL A 230 -10.11 33.49 43.68
CA VAL A 230 -11.01 32.76 42.77
C VAL A 230 -11.52 33.65 41.64
N HIS A 231 -11.78 34.93 41.89
CA HIS A 231 -12.10 35.91 40.84
C HIS A 231 -10.92 36.13 39.87
N ILE A 232 -9.71 36.34 40.38
CA ILE A 232 -8.50 36.46 39.54
C ILE A 232 -8.28 35.18 38.71
N LEU A 233 -8.39 34.00 39.33
CA LEU A 233 -8.26 32.70 38.66
C LEU A 233 -9.32 32.49 37.57
N ARG A 234 -10.55 32.96 37.80
CA ARG A 234 -11.63 32.94 36.80
C ARG A 234 -11.29 33.77 35.57
N ASP A 235 -10.73 34.96 35.76
CA ASP A 235 -10.44 35.87 34.67
C ASP A 235 -9.18 35.44 33.90
N VAL A 236 -8.15 34.92 34.60
CA VAL A 236 -7.03 34.20 33.97
C VAL A 236 -7.53 33.03 33.11
N ALA A 237 -8.49 32.25 33.59
CA ALA A 237 -9.08 31.13 32.85
C ALA A 237 -9.96 31.56 31.64
N LEU A 238 -10.37 32.83 31.58
CA LEU A 238 -11.04 33.42 30.41
C LEU A 238 -10.07 34.06 29.42
N LEU A 239 -8.83 34.34 29.84
CA LEU A 239 -7.73 34.75 28.96
C LEU A 239 -7.07 33.52 28.31
N ASP A 240 -6.53 32.58 29.10
CA ASP A 240 -6.16 31.24 28.63
C ASP A 240 -6.41 30.16 29.70
N VAL A 241 -7.27 29.19 29.34
CA VAL A 241 -7.48 27.96 30.13
C VAL A 241 -6.17 27.16 30.27
N GLY A 242 -5.24 27.29 29.33
CA GLY A 242 -3.89 26.70 29.39
C GLY A 242 -3.06 27.23 30.57
N ASP A 243 -3.00 28.54 30.77
CA ASP A 243 -2.30 29.14 31.91
C ASP A 243 -3.01 28.86 33.24
N TYR A 244 -4.35 28.92 33.27
CA TYR A 244 -5.11 28.46 34.43
C TYR A 244 -4.79 26.99 34.81
N MET A 245 -4.52 26.10 33.84
CA MET A 245 -4.05 24.73 34.13
C MET A 245 -2.58 24.66 34.60
N ARG A 246 -1.72 25.57 34.16
CA ARG A 246 -0.32 25.64 34.61
C ARG A 246 -0.22 26.05 36.09
N LEU A 247 -1.13 26.89 36.58
CA LEU A 247 -1.18 27.29 38.00
C LEU A 247 -1.32 26.11 38.97
N ALA A 248 -1.95 25.00 38.55
CA ALA A 248 -2.02 23.77 39.33
C ALA A 248 -0.65 23.12 39.61
N GLN A 249 0.41 23.50 38.90
CA GLN A 249 1.77 22.98 39.08
C GLN A 249 2.59 23.84 40.06
N VAL A 250 2.10 25.04 40.43
CA VAL A 250 2.85 26.02 41.23
C VAL A 250 2.85 25.67 42.72
N CYS A 251 1.68 25.36 43.29
CA CYS A 251 1.58 24.89 44.67
C CYS A 251 0.33 24.05 44.91
N LYS A 252 0.31 23.29 46.02
CA LYS A 252 -0.80 22.40 46.39
C LYS A 252 -2.14 23.13 46.54
N ARG A 253 -2.17 24.36 47.05
CA ARG A 253 -3.41 25.16 47.15
C ARG A 253 -3.95 25.57 45.77
N LEU A 254 -3.09 25.96 44.84
CA LEU A 254 -3.53 26.23 43.47
C LEU A 254 -3.94 24.92 42.75
N ALA A 255 -3.27 23.80 43.01
CA ALA A 255 -3.69 22.48 42.51
C ALA A 255 -5.09 22.09 43.00
N TYR A 256 -5.44 22.39 44.26
CA TYR A 256 -6.78 22.25 44.81
C TYR A 256 -7.78 23.13 44.06
N LEU A 257 -7.59 24.46 44.10
CA LEU A 257 -8.52 25.44 43.51
C LEU A 257 -8.78 25.20 42.01
N VAL A 258 -7.75 24.87 41.23
CA VAL A 258 -7.87 24.56 39.80
C VAL A 258 -8.63 23.24 39.56
N SER A 259 -8.62 22.32 40.53
CA SER A 259 -9.31 21.03 40.45
C SER A 259 -10.74 21.05 40.97
N THR A 260 -11.04 21.87 41.99
CA THR A 260 -12.33 21.84 42.72
C THR A 260 -13.23 23.05 42.48
N GLU A 261 -12.72 24.18 41.97
CA GLU A 261 -13.54 25.38 41.78
C GLU A 261 -14.43 25.30 40.53
N ASP A 262 -15.54 24.58 40.69
CA ASP A 262 -16.50 24.24 39.65
C ASP A 262 -17.21 25.48 39.06
N ARG A 263 -17.22 26.65 39.75
CA ARG A 263 -17.75 27.92 39.19
C ARG A 263 -16.92 28.41 38.01
N ILE A 264 -15.59 28.28 38.07
CA ILE A 264 -14.69 28.65 36.97
C ILE A 264 -14.95 27.70 35.79
N TRP A 265 -14.95 26.39 36.04
CA TRP A 265 -15.21 25.38 35.03
C TRP A 265 -16.59 25.51 34.37
N ARG A 266 -17.63 25.88 35.13
CA ARG A 266 -18.96 26.21 34.60
C ARG A 266 -18.92 27.40 33.65
N ARG A 267 -18.24 28.49 34.02
CA ARG A 267 -18.11 29.69 33.17
C ARG A 267 -17.28 29.43 31.92
N ILE A 268 -16.26 28.59 31.99
CA ILE A 268 -15.52 28.10 30.80
C ILE A 268 -16.46 27.28 29.90
N CYS A 269 -17.20 26.32 30.45
CA CYS A 269 -18.04 25.41 29.66
C CYS A 269 -19.23 26.09 28.96
N LEU A 270 -19.91 27.01 29.64
CA LEU A 270 -21.04 27.75 29.09
C LEU A 270 -20.59 28.90 28.17
N GLY A 271 -19.33 29.32 28.27
CA GLY A 271 -18.72 30.36 27.45
C GLY A 271 -18.59 30.00 25.96
N SER A 272 -18.54 31.04 25.12
CA SER A 272 -18.18 30.95 23.70
C SER A 272 -16.67 31.01 23.46
N GLU A 273 -15.90 31.43 24.46
CA GLU A 273 -14.45 31.65 24.34
C GLU A 273 -13.70 30.32 24.17
N PHE A 274 -13.97 29.34 25.04
CA PHE A 274 -13.32 28.03 25.03
C PHE A 274 -14.29 26.84 25.17
N GLY A 275 -15.53 27.11 25.59
CA GLY A 275 -16.55 26.12 25.91
C GLY A 275 -17.44 25.74 24.74
N PHE A 276 -18.72 25.53 25.05
CA PHE A 276 -19.72 25.00 24.13
C PHE A 276 -20.67 26.06 23.55
N GLY A 277 -20.58 27.33 23.99
CA GLY A 277 -21.42 28.42 23.46
C GLY A 277 -21.16 28.70 21.97
N ALA A 278 -19.92 28.53 21.53
CA ALA A 278 -19.50 28.62 20.11
C ALA A 278 -19.64 27.30 19.34
N MET A 279 -20.36 26.29 19.86
CA MET A 279 -20.72 25.09 19.10
C MET A 279 -22.07 25.31 18.42
N HIS A 280 -22.05 25.59 17.12
CA HIS A 280 -23.25 25.93 16.35
C HIS A 280 -23.81 24.69 15.65
N TYR A 281 -25.08 24.36 15.92
CA TYR A 281 -25.84 23.28 15.23
C TYR A 281 -26.73 23.83 14.08
N HIS A 282 -26.68 25.15 13.89
CA HIS A 282 -27.36 25.93 12.88
C HIS A 282 -26.34 26.83 12.18
N TRP A 283 -26.62 27.26 10.96
CA TRP A 283 -25.75 28.23 10.29
C TRP A 283 -25.81 29.57 11.04
N GLN A 284 -24.70 30.31 11.09
CA GLN A 284 -24.63 31.62 11.78
C GLN A 284 -24.24 32.78 10.85
N LYS A 285 -23.69 32.48 9.67
CA LYS A 285 -23.31 33.42 8.62
C LYS A 285 -23.56 32.82 7.24
N GLN A 286 -23.55 33.65 6.21
CA GLN A 286 -23.47 33.19 4.82
C GLN A 286 -22.05 32.70 4.48
N VAL A 287 -21.92 31.97 3.36
CA VAL A 287 -20.64 31.44 2.85
C VAL A 287 -19.62 32.56 2.60
N SER A 288 -20.11 33.73 2.17
CA SER A 288 -19.38 35.00 1.95
C SER A 288 -18.92 35.72 3.23
N TRP A 289 -19.35 35.22 4.40
CA TRP A 289 -19.29 35.82 5.74
C TRP A 289 -20.24 37.00 6.00
N GLY A 290 -21.19 37.27 5.10
CA GLY A 290 -22.30 38.19 5.35
C GLY A 290 -23.26 37.70 6.45
N PRO A 291 -24.15 38.58 6.95
CA PRO A 291 -25.25 38.18 7.82
C PRO A 291 -26.17 37.20 7.10
N ILE A 292 -26.89 36.38 7.86
CA ILE A 292 -27.91 35.47 7.30
C ILE A 292 -29.13 36.26 6.82
N THR A 293 -29.62 35.93 5.64
CA THR A 293 -30.87 36.46 5.06
C THR A 293 -32.08 35.64 5.52
N GLU A 294 -33.27 36.24 5.42
CA GLU A 294 -34.54 35.55 5.73
C GLU A 294 -34.76 34.33 4.82
N GLU A 295 -34.30 34.38 3.56
CA GLU A 295 -34.31 33.24 2.63
C GLU A 295 -33.53 32.02 3.15
N ASP A 296 -32.33 32.23 3.72
CA ASP A 296 -31.53 31.15 4.32
C ASP A 296 -32.25 30.56 5.55
N LEU A 297 -32.99 31.38 6.31
CA LEU A 297 -33.76 30.96 7.50
C LEU A 297 -35.10 30.28 7.16
N LEU A 298 -35.73 30.63 6.03
CA LEU A 298 -36.90 29.94 5.49
C LEU A 298 -36.49 28.58 4.94
N ARG A 299 -35.35 28.49 4.25
CA ARG A 299 -34.77 27.22 3.80
C ARG A 299 -34.38 26.32 4.97
N GLU A 300 -33.73 26.86 6.02
CA GLU A 300 -33.39 26.07 7.21
C GLU A 300 -34.64 25.67 8.04
N ALA A 301 -35.73 26.43 7.98
CA ALA A 301 -37.02 26.04 8.58
C ALA A 301 -37.69 24.89 7.81
N THR A 302 -37.80 24.99 6.48
CA THR A 302 -38.37 23.93 5.63
C THR A 302 -37.53 22.65 5.68
N GLU A 303 -36.20 22.74 5.69
CA GLU A 303 -35.30 21.58 5.91
C GLU A 303 -35.53 20.92 7.29
N ALA A 304 -35.84 21.69 8.33
CA ALA A 304 -36.16 21.15 9.66
C ALA A 304 -37.57 20.53 9.73
N GLU A 305 -38.54 21.09 9.01
CA GLU A 305 -39.91 20.61 8.92
C GLU A 305 -40.01 19.30 8.11
N GLU A 306 -39.37 19.25 6.93
CA GLU A 306 -39.19 18.00 6.14
C GLU A 306 -38.60 16.88 7.00
N ALA A 307 -37.53 17.18 7.76
CA ALA A 307 -36.83 16.20 8.56
C ALA A 307 -37.62 15.78 9.82
N ALA A 308 -38.44 16.66 10.40
CA ALA A 308 -39.36 16.30 11.49
C ALA A 308 -40.48 15.36 10.99
N VAL A 309 -41.05 15.64 9.82
CA VAL A 309 -42.03 14.75 9.17
C VAL A 309 -41.41 13.39 8.83
N ALA A 310 -40.18 13.36 8.31
CA ALA A 310 -39.46 12.12 8.05
C ALA A 310 -39.20 11.30 9.33
N ALA A 311 -38.76 11.94 10.42
CA ALA A 311 -38.53 11.27 11.70
C ALA A 311 -39.83 10.75 12.34
N ALA A 312 -40.94 11.46 12.19
CA ALA A 312 -42.26 10.98 12.60
C ALA A 312 -42.69 9.74 11.80
N ALA A 313 -42.45 9.73 10.48
CA ALA A 313 -42.74 8.57 9.63
C ALA A 313 -41.87 7.34 9.97
N GLU A 314 -40.57 7.52 10.23
CA GLU A 314 -39.71 6.42 10.71
C GLU A 314 -40.16 5.90 12.08
N THR A 315 -40.60 6.78 12.98
CA THR A 315 -41.10 6.39 14.31
C THR A 315 -42.41 5.60 14.21
N ALA A 316 -43.33 6.01 13.34
CA ALA A 316 -44.56 5.26 13.05
C ALA A 316 -44.27 3.88 12.44
N ALA A 317 -43.26 3.77 11.57
CA ALA A 317 -42.85 2.50 10.95
C ALA A 317 -42.11 1.54 11.92
N ALA A 318 -41.72 2.00 13.11
CA ALA A 318 -40.96 1.20 14.09
C ALA A 318 -41.84 0.43 15.09
N LEU A 319 -43.16 0.68 15.12
CA LEU A 319 -44.09 -0.02 16.00
C LEU A 319 -44.65 -1.29 15.33
N PRO A 320 -44.59 -2.48 15.97
CA PRO A 320 -45.25 -3.67 15.46
C PRO A 320 -46.77 -3.50 15.57
N GLY A 321 -47.48 -3.82 14.49
CA GLY A 321 -48.89 -3.43 14.33
C GLY A 321 -49.85 -3.99 15.37
N ASN A 322 -50.66 -3.10 15.93
CA ASN A 322 -51.98 -3.38 16.50
C ASN A 322 -52.99 -2.58 15.65
N ASP A 323 -54.01 -3.26 15.12
CA ASP A 323 -55.12 -2.62 14.39
C ASP A 323 -56.13 -2.01 15.38
N ASP A 324 -55.83 -0.81 15.91
CA ASP A 324 -56.83 0.00 16.61
C ASP A 324 -56.70 1.48 16.21
N SER A 325 -57.65 1.95 15.40
CA SER A 325 -57.53 3.18 14.61
C SER A 325 -58.33 4.33 15.20
N SER A 326 -57.89 4.90 16.33
CA SER A 326 -58.61 6.01 16.99
C SER A 326 -57.77 7.18 17.49
N GLU A 327 -56.43 7.10 17.52
CA GLU A 327 -55.56 8.22 17.94
C GLU A 327 -54.51 8.55 16.88
N LEU A 328 -54.87 9.47 15.97
CA LEU A 328 -53.88 10.17 15.14
C LEU A 328 -53.17 11.23 16.01
N PRO A 329 -51.84 11.34 15.97
CA PRO A 329 -51.14 12.47 16.57
C PRO A 329 -51.66 13.78 15.98
N GLU A 330 -51.96 14.77 16.83
CA GLU A 330 -52.40 16.08 16.35
C GLU A 330 -51.35 16.70 15.41
N PRO A 331 -51.76 17.39 14.34
CA PRO A 331 -50.83 18.09 13.47
C PRO A 331 -50.11 19.16 14.30
N VAL A 332 -48.78 19.05 14.40
CA VAL A 332 -47.94 20.03 15.10
C VAL A 332 -48.21 21.41 14.50
N LEU A 333 -48.83 22.28 15.28
CA LEU A 333 -49.19 23.62 14.83
C LEU A 333 -47.94 24.34 14.31
N PRO A 334 -47.99 24.98 13.12
CA PRO A 334 -46.84 25.63 12.54
C PRO A 334 -46.33 26.71 13.49
N ILE A 335 -45.07 26.58 13.92
CA ILE A 335 -44.45 27.50 14.85
C ILE A 335 -44.52 28.91 14.23
N PRO A 336 -45.07 29.92 14.93
CA PRO A 336 -45.22 31.25 14.36
C PRO A 336 -43.85 31.81 13.94
N PRO A 337 -43.78 32.66 12.89
CA PRO A 337 -42.53 33.12 12.31
C PRO A 337 -41.77 34.05 13.29
N LEU A 338 -41.00 33.43 14.20
CA LEU A 338 -40.07 34.10 15.10
C LEU A 338 -39.13 34.98 14.29
N THR A 339 -38.96 36.23 14.72
CA THR A 339 -37.99 37.15 14.11
C THR A 339 -36.57 36.60 14.24
N LEU A 340 -35.65 37.11 13.41
CA LEU A 340 -34.25 36.70 13.41
C LEU A 340 -33.60 36.85 14.81
N ALA A 341 -34.01 37.85 15.59
CA ALA A 341 -33.59 38.05 16.97
C ALA A 341 -34.14 36.96 17.93
N GLU A 342 -35.44 36.69 17.88
CA GLU A 342 -36.08 35.69 18.74
C GLU A 342 -35.60 34.27 18.44
N ARG A 343 -35.44 33.92 17.16
CA ARG A 343 -34.89 32.62 16.74
C ARG A 343 -33.41 32.47 17.18
N SER A 344 -32.62 33.55 17.15
CA SER A 344 -31.26 33.56 17.67
C SER A 344 -31.20 33.37 19.20
N ALA A 345 -32.11 34.01 19.94
CA ALA A 345 -32.28 33.80 21.38
C ALA A 345 -32.70 32.35 21.69
N HIS A 346 -33.63 31.78 20.91
CA HIS A 346 -34.06 30.39 21.04
C HIS A 346 -32.89 29.41 20.84
N HIS A 347 -32.13 29.52 19.74
CA HIS A 347 -30.95 28.69 19.51
C HIS A 347 -29.90 28.82 20.63
N THR A 348 -29.80 29.98 21.29
CA THR A 348 -28.87 30.21 22.40
C THR A 348 -29.36 29.54 23.70
N SER A 349 -30.68 29.58 23.95
CA SER A 349 -31.33 28.82 25.02
C SER A 349 -31.19 27.30 24.81
N GLU A 350 -31.40 26.81 23.60
CA GLU A 350 -31.29 25.39 23.22
C GLU A 350 -29.86 24.84 23.44
N LYS A 351 -28.83 25.56 22.98
CA LYS A 351 -27.40 25.22 23.23
C LYS A 351 -27.11 25.11 24.73
N THR A 352 -27.64 26.04 25.51
CA THR A 352 -27.42 26.13 26.97
C THR A 352 -28.13 24.98 27.68
N THR A 353 -29.40 24.74 27.36
CA THR A 353 -30.25 23.67 27.91
C THR A 353 -29.69 22.29 27.58
N THR A 354 -29.29 22.04 26.32
CA THR A 354 -28.65 20.79 25.89
C THR A 354 -27.34 20.53 26.64
N THR A 355 -26.59 21.59 26.93
CA THR A 355 -25.33 21.52 27.69
C THR A 355 -25.58 21.20 29.16
N LEU A 356 -26.59 21.81 29.79
CA LEU A 356 -27.00 21.49 31.17
C LEU A 356 -27.56 20.07 31.32
N ALA A 357 -28.42 19.63 30.40
CA ALA A 357 -28.96 18.27 30.38
C ALA A 357 -27.84 17.22 30.25
N SER A 358 -26.84 17.48 29.41
CA SER A 358 -25.66 16.62 29.24
C SER A 358 -24.79 16.55 30.50
N TYR A 359 -24.63 17.66 31.23
CA TYR A 359 -23.80 17.75 32.44
C TYR A 359 -24.31 16.82 33.56
N HIS A 360 -25.63 16.80 33.80
CA HIS A 360 -26.22 15.93 34.82
C HIS A 360 -26.20 14.44 34.44
N THR A 361 -26.36 14.11 33.16
CA THR A 361 -26.58 12.73 32.68
C THR A 361 -25.31 12.00 32.26
N LEU A 362 -24.37 12.67 31.58
CA LEU A 362 -23.22 12.03 30.93
C LEU A 362 -21.87 12.31 31.60
N TYR A 363 -21.75 13.41 32.35
CA TYR A 363 -20.47 13.90 32.88
C TYR A 363 -20.39 13.91 34.41
N ALA A 364 -21.31 13.19 35.07
CA ALA A 364 -21.33 13.00 36.53
C ALA A 364 -21.21 14.31 37.33
N GLN A 365 -21.92 15.35 36.88
CA GLN A 365 -22.01 16.66 37.55
C GLN A 365 -20.66 17.38 37.77
N SER A 366 -19.66 17.16 36.90
CA SER A 366 -18.38 17.89 36.93
C SER A 366 -18.17 18.68 35.63
N TRP A 367 -18.06 20.01 35.72
CA TRP A 367 -17.80 20.84 34.54
C TRP A 367 -16.38 20.63 34.00
N GLN A 368 -15.39 20.42 34.87
CA GLN A 368 -14.02 20.05 34.45
C GLN A 368 -14.06 18.75 33.61
N ARG A 369 -14.78 17.73 34.07
CA ARG A 369 -14.91 16.47 33.33
C ARG A 369 -15.60 16.67 31.99
N MET A 370 -16.68 17.45 31.95
CA MET A 370 -17.36 17.81 30.71
C MET A 370 -16.45 18.53 29.72
N PHE A 371 -15.68 19.53 30.16
CA PHE A 371 -14.72 20.27 29.34
C PHE A 371 -13.61 19.37 28.75
N ARG A 372 -13.21 18.34 29.48
CA ARG A 372 -12.17 17.39 29.06
C ARG A 372 -12.70 16.27 28.16
N GLN A 373 -13.97 15.87 28.30
CA GLN A 373 -14.52 14.66 27.66
C GLN A 373 -15.54 14.92 26.54
N ARG A 374 -16.26 16.06 26.53
CA ARG A 374 -17.16 16.41 25.42
C ARG A 374 -16.35 16.88 24.19
N PRO A 375 -16.53 16.28 23.01
CA PRO A 375 -15.92 16.77 21.77
C PRO A 375 -16.34 18.21 21.48
N ARG A 376 -15.41 19.02 20.97
CA ARG A 376 -15.65 20.39 20.48
C ARG A 376 -14.65 20.75 19.39
N ILE A 377 -15.01 21.72 18.55
CA ILE A 377 -14.07 22.37 17.64
C ILE A 377 -13.14 23.27 18.47
N ARG A 378 -11.82 23.10 18.28
CA ARG A 378 -10.80 24.06 18.69
C ARG A 378 -10.67 25.18 17.64
N PHE A 379 -10.68 26.43 18.09
CA PHE A 379 -10.52 27.64 17.26
C PHE A 379 -9.09 28.22 17.31
N ASN A 380 -8.32 27.86 18.35
CA ASN A 380 -6.94 28.30 18.58
C ASN A 380 -5.89 27.59 17.69
N GLY A 381 -6.24 27.26 16.44
CA GLY A 381 -5.35 26.58 15.50
C GLY A 381 -6.02 26.18 14.20
N CYS A 382 -5.30 25.41 13.39
CA CYS A 382 -5.74 24.97 12.06
C CYS A 382 -5.75 23.43 11.97
N TYR A 383 -6.75 22.87 11.30
CA TYR A 383 -6.86 21.44 11.00
C TYR A 383 -6.16 21.17 9.67
N ILE A 384 -5.26 20.19 9.65
CA ILE A 384 -4.38 19.94 8.51
C ILE A 384 -4.56 18.49 8.06
N CYS A 385 -5.04 18.31 6.83
CA CYS A 385 -5.08 17.01 6.17
C CYS A 385 -3.97 16.95 5.11
N THR A 386 -2.88 16.26 5.42
CA THR A 386 -1.79 15.99 4.48
C THR A 386 -2.19 14.87 3.52
N VAL A 387 -2.33 15.19 2.23
CA VAL A 387 -2.67 14.23 1.19
C VAL A 387 -1.46 13.98 0.30
N ASN A 388 -1.01 12.73 0.30
CA ASN A 388 0.12 12.27 -0.51
C ASN A 388 -0.39 11.47 -1.71
N TYR A 389 -0.09 11.90 -2.94
CA TYR A 389 -0.36 11.08 -4.13
C TYR A 389 0.87 10.89 -5.02
N MET A 390 1.02 9.67 -5.54
CA MET A 390 2.14 9.26 -6.39
C MET A 390 1.81 9.54 -7.86
N ARG A 391 2.23 10.70 -8.39
CA ARG A 391 2.15 10.96 -9.83
C ARG A 391 3.32 10.25 -10.52
N SER A 392 3.01 9.37 -11.47
CA SER A 392 4.05 8.81 -12.36
C SER A 392 4.59 9.92 -13.26
N GLY A 393 5.91 10.15 -13.21
CA GLY A 393 6.58 11.07 -14.13
C GLY A 393 6.47 10.63 -15.58
N GLN A 394 6.74 11.54 -16.51
CA GLN A 394 6.51 11.33 -17.94
C GLN A 394 7.43 10.22 -18.49
N SER A 395 6.86 9.04 -18.72
CA SER A 395 7.63 7.86 -19.14
C SER A 395 8.11 7.99 -20.58
N SER A 396 9.44 8.01 -20.79
CA SER A 396 10.01 7.77 -22.11
C SER A 396 9.66 6.35 -22.59
N SER A 397 9.43 6.16 -23.89
CA SER A 397 9.02 4.87 -24.46
C SER A 397 10.09 3.78 -24.40
N ASN A 398 11.32 4.13 -24.01
CA ASN A 398 12.52 3.31 -24.23
C ASN A 398 13.20 2.88 -22.91
N GLN A 399 12.52 2.96 -21.76
CA GLN A 399 13.02 2.48 -20.46
C GLN A 399 12.12 1.43 -19.83
N VAL A 400 12.75 0.38 -19.27
CA VAL A 400 12.10 -0.58 -18.37
C VAL A 400 11.69 0.12 -17.07
N THR A 401 10.56 -0.30 -16.51
CA THR A 401 9.77 0.43 -15.50
C THR A 401 10.33 0.38 -14.07
N TRP A 402 11.65 0.29 -13.91
CA TRP A 402 12.39 0.32 -12.64
C TRP A 402 13.26 1.58 -12.51
N GLY A 403 12.76 2.69 -13.05
CA GLY A 403 13.40 4.01 -13.03
C GLY A 403 12.45 5.13 -13.47
N SER A 404 11.14 4.92 -13.33
CA SER A 404 10.14 5.98 -13.54
C SER A 404 10.19 6.90 -12.31
N PRO A 405 10.58 8.19 -12.45
CA PRO A 405 10.54 9.10 -11.32
C PRO A 405 9.09 9.25 -10.86
N VAL A 406 8.82 8.83 -9.62
CA VAL A 406 7.53 9.05 -8.98
C VAL A 406 7.60 10.41 -8.31
N HIS A 407 6.87 11.37 -8.87
CA HIS A 407 6.69 12.65 -8.19
C HIS A 407 5.64 12.45 -7.11
N ILE A 408 6.10 12.33 -5.86
CA ILE A 408 5.22 12.35 -4.70
C ILE A 408 4.75 13.81 -4.58
N VAL A 409 3.50 14.07 -4.93
CA VAL A 409 2.88 15.36 -4.65
C VAL A 409 2.26 15.24 -3.27
N THR A 410 2.92 15.88 -2.30
CA THR A 410 2.28 16.24 -1.03
C THR A 410 1.50 17.52 -1.27
N TYR A 411 0.22 17.53 -0.89
CA TYR A 411 -0.53 18.77 -0.71
C TYR A 411 -1.29 18.73 0.60
N TYR A 412 -1.54 19.90 1.16
CA TYR A 412 -2.18 20.08 2.45
C TYR A 412 -3.54 20.75 2.22
N ARG A 413 -4.59 20.17 2.81
CA ARG A 413 -5.87 20.87 3.00
C ARG A 413 -5.88 21.43 4.42
N TYR A 414 -5.81 22.74 4.53
CA TYR A 414 -5.98 23.48 5.77
C TYR A 414 -7.44 23.88 5.92
N LEU A 415 -8.02 23.64 7.10
CA LEU A 415 -9.30 24.18 7.52
C LEU A 415 -9.08 24.97 8.82
N ARG A 416 -9.51 26.22 8.84
CA ARG A 416 -9.56 27.04 10.07
C ARG A 416 -10.99 27.45 10.34
N PHE A 417 -11.50 27.08 11.50
CA PHE A 417 -12.82 27.51 11.98
C PHE A 417 -12.67 28.74 12.87
N PHE A 418 -13.68 29.60 12.88
CA PHE A 418 -13.81 30.77 13.74
C PHE A 418 -15.06 30.65 14.63
N ARG A 419 -15.09 31.37 15.75
CA ARG A 419 -16.14 31.29 16.80
C ARG A 419 -17.53 31.82 16.41
N ASP A 420 -17.69 32.31 15.18
CA ASP A 420 -18.93 32.94 14.65
C ASP A 420 -19.59 32.13 13.52
N GLY A 421 -19.25 30.84 13.40
CA GLY A 421 -19.76 29.95 12.35
C GLY A 421 -19.07 30.09 10.98
N SER A 422 -18.07 30.95 10.83
CA SER A 422 -17.27 31.06 9.59
C SER A 422 -16.02 30.16 9.60
N CYS A 423 -15.52 29.80 8.41
CA CYS A 423 -14.24 29.11 8.24
C CYS A 423 -13.47 29.57 6.99
N LEU A 424 -12.16 29.29 6.97
CA LEU A 424 -11.30 29.32 5.78
C LEU A 424 -10.92 27.90 5.36
N SER A 425 -10.94 27.64 4.05
CA SER A 425 -10.50 26.38 3.44
C SER A 425 -9.42 26.65 2.39
N LEU A 426 -8.19 26.25 2.67
CA LEU A 426 -7.03 26.45 1.80
C LEU A 426 -6.45 25.11 1.33
N LEU A 427 -6.24 24.98 0.01
CA LEU A 427 -5.62 23.82 -0.62
C LEU A 427 -4.30 24.24 -1.28
N THR A 428 -3.17 23.88 -0.68
CA THR A 428 -1.84 24.31 -1.16
C THR A 428 -0.78 23.23 -0.96
N THR A 429 0.34 23.33 -1.69
CA THR A 429 1.53 22.50 -1.49
C THR A 429 2.50 23.09 -0.46
N ALA A 430 2.28 24.33 0.00
CA ALA A 430 3.11 24.98 1.02
C ALA A 430 2.98 24.30 2.40
N GLU A 431 4.07 24.27 3.16
CA GLU A 431 4.16 23.52 4.40
C GLU A 431 3.52 24.26 5.59
N PRO A 432 3.16 23.56 6.67
CA PRO A 432 2.41 24.18 7.78
C PRO A 432 3.08 25.38 8.42
N ALA A 433 4.41 25.43 8.44
CA ALA A 433 5.19 26.56 8.98
C ALA A 433 4.93 27.87 8.21
N ASP A 434 4.81 27.79 6.87
CA ASP A 434 4.56 28.96 6.02
C ASP A 434 3.09 29.43 6.09
N VAL A 435 2.17 28.49 6.37
CA VAL A 435 0.72 28.69 6.21
C VAL A 435 0.02 29.06 7.52
N ILE A 436 0.33 28.41 8.66
CA ILE A 436 -0.47 28.54 9.90
C ILE A 436 -0.54 30.00 10.38
N HIS A 437 0.60 30.71 10.38
CA HIS A 437 0.69 32.09 10.86
C HIS A 437 -0.01 33.10 9.94
N HIS A 438 -0.28 32.74 8.68
CA HIS A 438 -0.91 33.62 7.70
C HIS A 438 -2.36 33.26 7.39
N LEU A 439 -2.87 32.13 7.87
CA LEU A 439 -4.27 31.71 7.65
C LEU A 439 -5.22 32.48 8.59
N THR A 440 -5.32 33.80 8.42
CA THR A 440 -6.21 34.72 9.15
C THR A 440 -7.23 35.38 8.22
N ARG A 441 -8.21 36.09 8.79
CA ARG A 441 -9.24 36.81 8.03
C ARG A 441 -8.66 38.00 7.27
N GLU A 442 -7.77 38.77 7.90
CA GLU A 442 -7.16 39.94 7.27
C GLU A 442 -6.24 39.52 6.13
N ALA A 443 -5.45 38.46 6.30
CA ALA A 443 -4.58 37.95 5.24
C ALA A 443 -5.39 37.44 4.03
N ALA A 444 -6.47 36.68 4.26
CA ALA A 444 -7.36 36.22 3.20
C ALA A 444 -8.09 37.39 2.50
N ALA A 445 -8.42 38.46 3.21
CA ALA A 445 -9.00 39.67 2.63
C ALA A 445 -7.97 40.52 1.85
N LEU A 446 -6.75 40.67 2.38
CA LEU A 446 -5.66 41.46 1.79
C LEU A 446 -5.12 40.86 0.48
N HIS A 447 -5.27 39.55 0.28
CA HIS A 447 -4.95 38.87 -0.99
C HIS A 447 -6.15 38.67 -1.92
N ALA A 448 -7.36 39.08 -1.53
CA ALA A 448 -8.52 39.05 -2.42
C ALA A 448 -8.28 39.99 -3.63
N GLY A 449 -8.41 39.45 -4.85
CA GLY A 449 -8.05 40.17 -6.08
C GLY A 449 -6.56 40.11 -6.46
N GLY A 450 -5.69 39.56 -5.60
CA GLY A 450 -4.32 39.18 -5.97
C GLY A 450 -3.27 40.30 -6.10
N ALA A 451 -3.55 41.50 -5.62
CA ALA A 451 -2.65 42.66 -5.73
C ALA A 451 -1.29 42.51 -4.99
N ASN A 452 -1.22 41.62 -3.97
CA ASN A 452 -0.16 41.64 -2.96
C ASN A 452 0.79 40.42 -3.00
N ALA A 453 0.96 39.79 -4.16
CA ALA A 453 1.67 38.50 -4.36
C ALA A 453 3.16 38.44 -3.94
N HIS A 454 3.72 39.53 -3.40
CA HIS A 454 5.10 39.65 -2.91
C HIS A 454 5.23 39.54 -1.37
N LEU A 455 4.13 39.53 -0.63
CA LEU A 455 4.14 39.35 0.83
C LEU A 455 4.20 37.86 1.22
N PRO A 456 4.82 37.48 2.36
CA PRO A 456 4.82 36.09 2.84
C PRO A 456 3.42 35.47 2.98
N SER A 457 2.41 36.27 3.32
CA SER A 457 1.02 35.85 3.43
C SER A 457 0.34 35.51 2.09
N ALA A 458 0.98 35.72 0.93
CA ALA A 458 0.44 35.39 -0.40
C ALA A 458 0.18 33.87 -0.59
N VAL A 459 0.96 33.02 0.09
CA VAL A 459 0.42 32.02 1.03
C VAL A 459 -1.04 31.54 0.85
N VAL A 460 -1.90 32.46 1.25
CA VAL A 460 -3.32 32.29 1.57
C VAL A 460 -4.21 32.89 0.48
N GLN A 461 -3.64 33.46 -0.59
CA GLN A 461 -4.37 33.95 -1.76
C GLN A 461 -5.38 32.95 -2.36
N PRO A 462 -5.13 31.62 -2.42
CA PRO A 462 -6.12 30.65 -2.91
C PRO A 462 -6.99 30.03 -1.80
N ALA A 463 -7.14 30.69 -0.64
CA ALA A 463 -8.05 30.26 0.42
C ALA A 463 -9.49 30.67 0.09
N LEU A 464 -10.41 29.70 0.16
CA LEU A 464 -11.85 29.93 0.00
C LEU A 464 -12.47 30.32 1.34
N ARG A 465 -13.40 31.28 1.34
CA ARG A 465 -14.26 31.50 2.50
C ARG A 465 -15.31 30.40 2.57
N GLY A 466 -15.83 30.18 3.77
CA GLY A 466 -16.91 29.25 4.03
C GLY A 466 -17.62 29.45 5.36
N ARG A 467 -18.65 28.63 5.59
CA ARG A 467 -19.41 28.52 6.84
C ARG A 467 -19.42 27.07 7.34
N TRP A 468 -19.61 26.88 8.64
CA TRP A 468 -19.65 25.57 9.29
C TRP A 468 -20.82 25.43 10.28
N LYS A 469 -21.33 24.21 10.44
CA LYS A 469 -22.22 23.78 11.54
C LYS A 469 -21.91 22.35 11.98
N LEU A 470 -22.30 21.97 13.18
CA LEU A 470 -22.35 20.57 13.62
C LEU A 470 -23.57 19.88 13.02
N ALA A 471 -23.43 18.62 12.62
CA ALA A 471 -24.54 17.82 12.09
C ALA A 471 -25.60 17.50 13.16
N ARG A 472 -26.87 17.51 12.76
CA ARG A 472 -28.03 17.06 13.56
C ARG A 472 -28.37 15.62 13.15
N ASN A 473 -28.95 14.84 14.07
CA ASN A 473 -29.48 13.50 13.75
C ASN A 473 -30.53 13.51 12.62
N ALA A 474 -31.18 14.67 12.41
CA ALA A 474 -32.18 14.91 11.38
C ALA A 474 -31.61 15.15 9.97
N ASP A 475 -30.30 15.37 9.80
CA ASP A 475 -29.67 15.74 8.51
C ASP A 475 -29.53 14.54 7.52
N GLY A 476 -30.47 13.59 7.52
CA GLY A 476 -30.70 12.63 6.42
C GLY A 476 -29.60 11.60 6.13
N GLY A 477 -28.79 11.20 7.11
CA GLY A 477 -27.72 10.23 6.90
C GLY A 477 -27.31 9.48 8.16
N ASN A 478 -26.48 8.44 8.01
CA ASN A 478 -25.95 7.60 9.10
C ASN A 478 -24.82 8.31 9.89
N ASN A 479 -25.01 9.62 10.11
CA ASN A 479 -24.07 10.54 10.72
C ASN A 479 -24.33 10.61 12.23
N SER A 480 -23.28 10.81 13.00
CA SER A 480 -23.35 10.93 14.45
C SER A 480 -23.26 12.40 14.89
N LEU A 481 -23.56 12.67 16.16
CA LEU A 481 -23.32 13.96 16.85
C LEU A 481 -21.83 14.36 16.98
N ARG A 482 -20.99 13.93 16.03
CA ARG A 482 -19.53 14.16 15.95
C ARG A 482 -19.10 14.74 14.61
N ASP A 483 -20.00 14.77 13.63
CA ASP A 483 -19.70 15.16 12.25
C ASP A 483 -19.94 16.66 12.02
N VAL A 484 -19.13 17.28 11.15
CA VAL A 484 -19.13 18.74 10.90
C VAL A 484 -19.48 19.00 9.43
N ALA A 485 -20.54 19.77 9.20
CA ALA A 485 -20.92 20.26 7.88
C ALA A 485 -20.15 21.56 7.54
N ILE A 486 -19.67 21.67 6.31
CA ILE A 486 -18.86 22.81 5.83
C ILE A 486 -19.28 23.15 4.40
N GLU A 487 -19.55 24.43 4.14
CA GLU A 487 -19.83 24.98 2.80
C GLU A 487 -18.77 26.04 2.45
N THR A 488 -18.30 26.07 1.21
CA THR A 488 -17.25 27.01 0.75
C THR A 488 -17.57 27.64 -0.59
N GLU A 489 -17.05 28.86 -0.82
CA GLU A 489 -17.19 29.58 -2.07
C GLU A 489 -16.77 28.74 -3.30
N GLY A 490 -17.46 28.92 -4.43
CA GLY A 490 -17.19 28.20 -5.68
C GLY A 490 -17.84 26.82 -5.82
N VAL A 491 -18.43 26.26 -4.76
CA VAL A 491 -19.26 25.04 -4.86
C VAL A 491 -20.71 25.45 -5.16
N SER A 492 -21.17 25.25 -6.40
CA SER A 492 -22.58 25.48 -6.75
C SER A 492 -23.47 24.35 -6.26
N ASN A 493 -24.66 24.68 -5.73
CA ASN A 493 -25.65 23.74 -5.21
C ASN A 493 -26.38 22.96 -6.32
N LYS A 494 -25.63 22.21 -7.14
CA LYS A 494 -26.14 21.31 -8.19
C LYS A 494 -26.51 19.90 -7.68
N ALA A 495 -26.63 19.73 -6.36
CA ALA A 495 -26.81 18.43 -5.70
C ALA A 495 -28.24 18.15 -5.20
N ARG A 496 -29.19 19.10 -5.29
CA ARG A 496 -30.57 18.93 -4.76
C ARG A 496 -31.66 19.57 -5.63
N SER A 497 -31.42 19.70 -6.94
CA SER A 497 -32.40 20.23 -7.91
C SER A 497 -32.40 19.43 -9.21
N THR A 498 -32.94 18.21 -9.15
CA THR A 498 -33.33 17.42 -10.33
C THR A 498 -34.86 17.32 -10.38
N GLU A 499 -35.49 18.32 -11.00
CA GLU A 499 -36.79 18.12 -11.62
C GLU A 499 -36.69 16.93 -12.59
N LEU A 500 -37.66 16.02 -12.59
CA LEU A 500 -37.61 14.85 -13.47
C LEU A 500 -37.88 15.26 -14.93
N PRO A 501 -36.94 15.07 -15.87
CA PRO A 501 -37.25 15.18 -17.29
C PRO A 501 -37.99 13.92 -17.72
N THR A 502 -39.23 14.06 -18.20
CA THR A 502 -39.98 12.93 -18.78
C THR A 502 -39.21 12.32 -19.95
N PRO A 503 -38.99 10.98 -19.99
CA PRO A 503 -38.03 10.37 -20.90
C PRO A 503 -38.60 10.17 -22.32
N THR A 504 -38.33 11.11 -23.22
CA THR A 504 -38.56 10.93 -24.66
C THR A 504 -37.24 10.66 -25.39
N THR A 505 -37.07 9.41 -25.83
CA THR A 505 -36.06 8.94 -26.81
C THR A 505 -34.57 9.23 -26.55
N MET A 506 -33.88 8.27 -25.92
CA MET A 506 -32.60 7.71 -26.42
C MET A 506 -32.41 6.29 -25.87
N ALA A 507 -31.89 5.36 -26.68
CA ALA A 507 -32.05 3.93 -26.43
C ALA A 507 -30.85 3.23 -25.77
N SER A 508 -31.17 2.31 -24.85
CA SER A 508 -30.41 1.08 -24.53
C SER A 508 -29.03 1.21 -23.85
N ARG A 509 -29.02 1.36 -22.51
CA ARG A 509 -28.06 0.60 -21.67
C ARG A 509 -28.48 0.36 -20.21
N GLU A 510 -29.71 -0.09 -19.97
CA GLU A 510 -30.08 -0.59 -18.64
C GLU A 510 -29.28 -1.85 -18.27
N GLY A 511 -28.80 -1.90 -17.02
CA GLY A 511 -28.13 -3.05 -16.42
C GLY A 511 -29.09 -4.13 -15.95
N GLY A 512 -29.98 -4.61 -16.84
CA GLY A 512 -31.10 -5.47 -16.46
C GLY A 512 -30.71 -6.69 -15.62
N SER A 513 -31.33 -6.82 -14.45
CA SER A 513 -31.15 -7.88 -13.44
C SER A 513 -31.63 -9.28 -13.85
N GLY A 514 -31.87 -9.49 -15.15
CA GLY A 514 -32.31 -10.76 -15.73
C GLY A 514 -31.17 -11.74 -16.06
N PRO A 515 -31.52 -12.96 -16.54
CA PRO A 515 -30.54 -14.03 -16.81
C PRO A 515 -29.48 -13.65 -17.85
N LEU A 516 -29.81 -12.79 -18.82
CA LEU A 516 -28.86 -12.27 -19.80
C LEU A 516 -27.78 -11.37 -19.17
N GLY A 517 -28.14 -10.57 -18.16
CA GLY A 517 -27.20 -9.77 -17.37
C GLY A 517 -26.25 -10.66 -16.56
N PHE A 518 -26.78 -11.70 -15.91
CA PHE A 518 -25.97 -12.69 -15.22
C PHE A 518 -24.98 -13.40 -16.16
N LEU A 519 -25.46 -13.93 -17.30
CA LEU A 519 -24.64 -14.61 -18.30
C LEU A 519 -23.52 -13.72 -18.85
N ARG A 520 -23.81 -12.44 -19.11
CA ARG A 520 -22.79 -11.44 -19.49
C ARG A 520 -21.71 -11.31 -18.43
N SER A 521 -22.11 -11.22 -17.16
CA SER A 521 -21.19 -11.03 -16.02
C SER A 521 -20.27 -12.21 -15.71
N LEU A 522 -20.54 -13.40 -16.27
CA LEU A 522 -19.60 -14.54 -16.22
C LEU A 522 -18.32 -14.26 -17.01
N TYR A 523 -18.41 -13.45 -18.07
CA TYR A 523 -17.30 -13.20 -19.00
C TYR A 523 -16.49 -11.93 -18.68
N ASP A 524 -16.99 -11.06 -17.82
CA ASP A 524 -16.29 -9.87 -17.33
C ASP A 524 -14.91 -10.20 -16.73
N LEU A 525 -14.03 -9.21 -16.72
CA LEU A 525 -12.63 -9.39 -16.34
C LEU A 525 -12.45 -9.53 -14.83
N ASP A 526 -13.27 -8.88 -14.01
CA ASP A 526 -13.21 -8.93 -12.54
C ASP A 526 -13.66 -10.27 -11.96
N THR A 527 -14.68 -10.86 -12.60
CA THR A 527 -15.07 -12.27 -12.40
C THR A 527 -13.87 -13.21 -12.59
N LEU A 528 -12.94 -12.88 -13.51
CA LEU A 528 -11.73 -13.65 -13.73
C LEU A 528 -10.61 -13.25 -12.74
N ASP A 529 -10.10 -12.03 -12.83
CA ASP A 529 -9.08 -11.45 -11.93
C ASP A 529 -9.23 -9.93 -11.87
N THR A 530 -9.53 -9.36 -10.70
CA THR A 530 -9.69 -7.89 -10.53
C THR A 530 -8.41 -7.12 -10.86
N ARG A 531 -7.24 -7.81 -10.90
CA ARG A 531 -5.95 -7.32 -11.40
C ARG A 531 -5.91 -7.00 -12.91
N PHE A 532 -7.07 -7.00 -13.59
CA PHE A 532 -7.24 -6.68 -15.01
C PHE A 532 -7.84 -5.29 -15.22
N THR A 533 -8.80 -4.90 -14.40
CA THR A 533 -9.35 -3.53 -14.33
C THR A 533 -8.52 -2.66 -13.39
N THR A 534 -8.17 -3.22 -12.23
CA THR A 534 -7.48 -2.53 -11.14
C THR A 534 -5.97 -2.62 -11.33
N PRO A 535 -5.24 -1.47 -11.40
CA PRO A 535 -3.78 -1.48 -11.41
C PRO A 535 -3.24 -2.07 -10.11
N SER A 536 -2.22 -2.93 -10.19
CA SER A 536 -1.60 -3.63 -9.03
C SER A 536 -0.98 -2.72 -7.96
N SER A 537 -1.00 -1.41 -8.14
CA SER A 537 -0.55 -0.39 -7.18
C SER A 537 -1.69 0.32 -6.44
N VAL A 538 -2.96 -0.06 -6.68
CA VAL A 538 -4.14 0.49 -6.02
C VAL A 538 -4.52 -0.38 -4.80
N PRO A 539 -4.79 0.23 -3.63
CA PRO A 539 -5.37 -0.45 -2.47
C PRO A 539 -6.68 -1.18 -2.78
N TYR A 540 -6.83 -2.42 -2.32
CA TYR A 540 -7.96 -3.27 -2.73
C TYR A 540 -9.34 -2.74 -2.31
N ARG A 541 -9.49 -2.09 -1.15
CA ARG A 541 -10.76 -1.44 -0.75
C ARG A 541 -11.15 -0.30 -1.69
N ALA A 542 -10.17 0.47 -2.19
CA ALA A 542 -10.41 1.56 -3.14
C ALA A 542 -10.82 1.03 -4.52
N ALA A 543 -10.38 -0.18 -4.89
CA ALA A 543 -10.86 -0.87 -6.07
C ALA A 543 -12.32 -1.36 -5.90
N THR A 544 -12.63 -2.09 -4.83
CA THR A 544 -14.00 -2.60 -4.60
C THR A 544 -15.03 -1.52 -4.28
N ALA A 545 -14.59 -0.34 -3.84
CA ALA A 545 -15.44 0.84 -3.66
C ALA A 545 -15.81 1.54 -4.98
N HIS A 546 -15.11 1.24 -6.08
CA HIS A 546 -15.48 1.70 -7.42
C HIS A 546 -16.67 0.89 -7.96
N ASP A 547 -16.65 -0.44 -7.82
CA ASP A 547 -17.76 -1.33 -8.22
C ASP A 547 -19.08 -0.92 -7.54
N LYS A 548 -19.03 -0.65 -6.22
CA LYS A 548 -20.20 -0.22 -5.42
C LYS A 548 -20.77 1.17 -5.80
N ARG A 549 -20.15 1.88 -6.73
CA ARG A 549 -20.65 3.15 -7.29
C ARG A 549 -21.14 3.02 -8.74
N GLU A 550 -21.18 1.81 -9.32
CA GLU A 550 -21.80 1.58 -10.64
C GLU A 550 -23.28 1.15 -10.54
N ASP A 551 -23.80 0.83 -9.35
CA ASP A 551 -25.23 0.57 -9.11
C ASP A 551 -26.05 1.88 -8.92
N ASP A 552 -25.42 2.98 -8.50
CA ASP A 552 -25.99 4.34 -8.54
C ASP A 552 -25.66 5.00 -9.89
N GLY A 553 -26.65 5.63 -10.53
CA GLY A 553 -26.59 6.14 -11.91
C GLY A 553 -25.73 7.38 -12.17
N GLY A 554 -24.52 7.46 -11.62
CA GLY A 554 -23.60 8.59 -11.80
C GLY A 554 -22.79 8.54 -13.11
N ASP A 555 -22.73 9.67 -13.84
CA ASP A 555 -21.91 9.79 -15.05
C ASP A 555 -20.40 9.58 -14.78
N ARG A 556 -19.67 9.07 -15.78
CA ARG A 556 -18.26 8.67 -15.69
C ARG A 556 -17.30 9.86 -15.73
N GLY A 557 -17.45 10.77 -14.78
CA GLY A 557 -16.63 11.97 -14.52
C GLY A 557 -15.16 11.71 -14.11
N ALA A 558 -14.54 10.62 -14.57
CA ALA A 558 -13.16 10.25 -14.29
C ALA A 558 -12.45 9.77 -15.57
N THR A 559 -12.18 10.70 -16.51
CA THR A 559 -11.46 10.37 -17.76
C THR A 559 -9.98 10.04 -17.50
N SER A 560 -9.73 8.79 -17.13
CA SER A 560 -8.41 8.16 -17.14
C SER A 560 -7.63 8.54 -18.41
N GLY A 561 -6.36 8.93 -18.26
CA GLY A 561 -5.51 9.37 -19.37
C GLY A 561 -5.31 8.34 -20.50
N ASN A 562 -5.71 7.08 -20.28
CA ASN A 562 -5.81 6.06 -21.33
C ASN A 562 -6.97 6.31 -22.30
N SER A 563 -8.12 6.81 -21.82
CA SER A 563 -9.30 7.06 -22.66
C SER A 563 -9.03 8.15 -23.70
N LYS A 564 -8.24 9.18 -23.33
CA LYS A 564 -7.78 10.24 -24.24
C LYS A 564 -6.73 9.78 -25.27
N ARG A 565 -6.42 8.48 -25.35
CA ARG A 565 -5.47 7.86 -26.29
C ARG A 565 -6.08 6.75 -27.16
N ALA A 566 -7.35 6.43 -26.97
CA ALA A 566 -8.01 5.35 -27.69
C ALA A 566 -8.65 5.86 -29.00
N GLU A 567 -8.58 5.06 -30.05
CA GLU A 567 -9.17 5.39 -31.35
C GLU A 567 -10.70 5.19 -31.35
N ALA A 568 -11.41 5.87 -32.25
CA ALA A 568 -12.85 5.68 -32.45
C ALA A 568 -13.20 4.21 -32.81
N PRO A 569 -14.37 3.69 -32.42
CA PRO A 569 -14.74 2.29 -32.62
C PRO A 569 -14.92 1.93 -34.10
N LYS A 570 -14.23 0.88 -34.55
CA LYS A 570 -14.23 0.44 -35.97
C LYS A 570 -15.24 -0.66 -36.27
N TRP A 571 -15.86 -1.26 -35.25
CA TRP A 571 -16.85 -2.35 -35.36
C TRP A 571 -18.05 -2.14 -36.31
N LYS A 572 -18.28 -0.90 -36.78
CA LYS A 572 -19.36 -0.53 -37.74
C LYS A 572 -18.85 0.01 -39.08
N THR A 573 -17.55 -0.11 -39.40
CA THR A 573 -17.00 0.35 -40.69
C THR A 573 -17.12 -0.74 -41.78
N PRO A 574 -17.12 -0.39 -43.08
CA PRO A 574 -17.10 -1.36 -44.18
C PRO A 574 -15.95 -2.38 -44.07
N GLU A 575 -14.78 -1.93 -43.59
CA GLU A 575 -13.62 -2.77 -43.29
C GLU A 575 -13.97 -3.90 -42.30
N PHE A 576 -14.69 -3.59 -41.22
CA PHE A 576 -15.07 -4.59 -40.22
C PHE A 576 -16.26 -5.46 -40.63
N TYR A 577 -17.16 -4.98 -41.50
CA TYR A 577 -18.19 -5.84 -42.10
C TYR A 577 -17.56 -6.92 -43.01
N LEU A 578 -16.52 -6.58 -43.78
CA LEU A 578 -15.72 -7.57 -44.51
C LEU A 578 -15.03 -8.55 -43.54
N TYR A 579 -14.50 -8.08 -42.41
CA TYR A 579 -13.89 -8.95 -41.41
C TYR A 579 -14.89 -9.89 -40.74
N TYR A 580 -16.13 -9.48 -40.46
CA TYR A 580 -17.18 -10.38 -39.98
C TYR A 580 -17.51 -11.47 -41.02
N LEU A 581 -17.62 -11.13 -42.31
CA LEU A 581 -17.83 -12.11 -43.37
C LEU A 581 -16.70 -13.15 -43.41
N VAL A 582 -15.44 -12.72 -43.33
CA VAL A 582 -14.28 -13.62 -43.24
C VAL A 582 -14.36 -14.51 -42.00
N PHE A 583 -14.72 -13.99 -40.83
CA PHE A 583 -14.89 -14.81 -39.62
C PHE A 583 -16.02 -15.84 -39.75
N ILE A 584 -17.17 -15.46 -40.33
CA ILE A 584 -18.34 -16.33 -40.53
C ILE A 584 -18.05 -17.47 -41.50
N VAL A 585 -17.18 -17.26 -42.51
CA VAL A 585 -16.79 -18.31 -43.45
C VAL A 585 -15.61 -19.14 -42.92
N VAL A 586 -14.54 -18.48 -42.47
CA VAL A 586 -13.27 -19.16 -42.16
C VAL A 586 -13.35 -19.95 -40.86
N VAL A 587 -13.97 -19.43 -39.79
CA VAL A 587 -13.97 -20.15 -38.49
C VAL A 587 -14.74 -21.48 -38.57
N PRO A 588 -15.97 -21.55 -39.13
CA PRO A 588 -16.64 -22.84 -39.35
C PRO A 588 -15.86 -23.77 -40.29
N TYR A 589 -15.20 -23.24 -41.34
CA TYR A 589 -14.35 -24.04 -42.22
C TYR A 589 -13.15 -24.64 -41.48
N MET A 590 -12.50 -23.88 -40.58
CA MET A 590 -11.40 -24.39 -39.76
C MET A 590 -11.83 -25.61 -38.92
N PHE A 591 -12.95 -25.50 -38.19
CA PHE A 591 -13.52 -26.62 -37.44
C PHE A 591 -13.94 -27.77 -38.36
N TRP A 592 -14.51 -27.48 -39.53
CA TRP A 592 -14.92 -28.51 -40.50
C TRP A 592 -13.74 -29.35 -41.00
N VAL A 593 -12.58 -28.75 -41.32
CA VAL A 593 -11.40 -29.51 -41.78
C VAL A 593 -10.80 -30.40 -40.68
N ALA A 594 -10.80 -29.96 -39.42
CA ALA A 594 -10.33 -30.77 -38.30
C ALA A 594 -11.32 -31.91 -37.95
N TYR A 595 -12.62 -31.61 -38.01
CA TYR A 595 -13.69 -32.60 -37.89
C TYR A 595 -13.67 -33.64 -39.01
N ASP A 596 -13.44 -33.21 -40.27
CA ASP A 596 -13.45 -34.04 -41.48
C ASP A 596 -12.55 -35.27 -41.33
N VAL A 597 -11.28 -35.03 -40.99
CA VAL A 597 -10.26 -36.06 -40.78
C VAL A 597 -10.41 -36.84 -39.45
N SER A 598 -11.31 -36.38 -38.59
CA SER A 598 -11.70 -37.05 -37.33
C SER A 598 -12.92 -37.98 -37.51
N ARG A 599 -13.55 -38.03 -38.69
CA ARG A 599 -14.75 -38.86 -38.92
C ARG A 599 -14.42 -40.36 -39.01
N PRO A 600 -15.30 -41.26 -38.54
CA PRO A 600 -15.19 -42.71 -38.79
C PRO A 600 -15.17 -43.12 -40.27
N THR A 601 -15.58 -42.21 -41.16
CA THR A 601 -15.55 -42.38 -42.62
C THR A 601 -14.19 -42.05 -43.24
N ASP A 602 -13.24 -41.46 -42.50
CA ASP A 602 -11.89 -41.20 -43.02
C ASP A 602 -11.10 -42.51 -43.13
N PRO A 603 -10.45 -42.82 -44.29
CA PRO A 603 -9.67 -44.04 -44.46
C PRO A 603 -8.56 -44.26 -43.41
N ARG A 604 -8.09 -43.18 -42.77
CA ARG A 604 -7.03 -43.18 -41.76
C ARG A 604 -7.56 -43.44 -40.34
N TYR A 605 -8.88 -43.38 -40.10
CA TYR A 605 -9.51 -43.48 -38.78
C TYR A 605 -9.05 -44.70 -37.96
N LYS A 606 -8.99 -45.86 -38.61
CA LYS A 606 -8.56 -47.13 -38.00
C LYS A 606 -7.14 -47.09 -37.40
N LYS A 607 -6.28 -46.15 -37.82
CA LYS A 607 -4.91 -45.98 -37.28
C LYS A 607 -4.87 -45.34 -35.90
N PHE A 608 -5.91 -44.59 -35.52
CA PHE A 608 -5.98 -43.88 -34.23
C PHE A 608 -7.21 -44.22 -33.38
N GLU A 609 -8.17 -44.97 -33.93
CA GLU A 609 -9.37 -45.44 -33.24
C GLU A 609 -9.09 -46.15 -31.90
N ASN A 610 -7.96 -46.86 -31.79
CA ASN A 610 -7.53 -47.53 -30.55
C ASN A 610 -7.12 -46.57 -29.41
N ARG A 611 -7.02 -45.26 -29.68
CA ARG A 611 -6.80 -44.19 -28.68
C ARG A 611 -8.09 -43.50 -28.26
N LEU A 612 -9.24 -43.90 -28.82
CA LEU A 612 -10.55 -43.32 -28.58
C LEU A 612 -11.41 -44.29 -27.75
N VAL A 613 -12.09 -43.79 -26.72
CA VAL A 613 -13.02 -44.59 -25.89
C VAL A 613 -14.46 -44.12 -26.06
N LYS A 614 -15.44 -44.90 -25.57
CA LYS A 614 -16.86 -44.52 -25.61
C LYS A 614 -17.06 -43.17 -24.90
N GLY A 615 -17.61 -42.19 -25.62
CA GLY A 615 -17.90 -40.86 -25.10
C GLY A 615 -19.17 -40.82 -24.25
N TRP A 616 -19.47 -39.66 -23.66
CA TRP A 616 -20.76 -39.38 -23.04
C TRP A 616 -21.78 -38.82 -24.04
N ILE A 617 -21.33 -38.29 -25.18
CA ILE A 617 -22.20 -37.92 -26.30
C ILE A 617 -22.64 -39.19 -27.06
N PRO A 618 -23.95 -39.45 -27.24
CA PRO A 618 -24.43 -40.61 -27.99
C PRO A 618 -23.82 -40.70 -29.40
N GLY A 619 -23.39 -41.90 -29.80
CA GLY A 619 -22.77 -42.15 -31.11
C GLY A 619 -21.36 -41.57 -31.31
N ARG A 620 -20.76 -40.90 -30.31
CA ARG A 620 -19.40 -40.35 -30.39
C ARG A 620 -18.43 -41.08 -29.45
N LYS A 621 -17.18 -41.20 -29.91
CA LYS A 621 -16.03 -41.53 -29.06
C LYS A 621 -15.41 -40.24 -28.52
N ILE A 622 -14.55 -40.35 -27.51
CA ILE A 622 -13.75 -39.26 -26.97
C ILE A 622 -12.26 -39.59 -27.06
N ASP A 623 -11.44 -38.61 -27.46
CA ASP A 623 -9.98 -38.70 -27.44
C ASP A 623 -9.44 -38.67 -26.00
N VAL A 624 -8.74 -39.74 -25.61
CA VAL A 624 -8.08 -39.89 -24.30
C VAL A 624 -6.57 -40.05 -24.42
N SER A 625 -6.01 -39.73 -25.58
CA SER A 625 -4.59 -39.89 -25.89
C SER A 625 -3.65 -38.96 -25.10
N ASP A 626 -4.17 -37.88 -24.50
CA ASP A 626 -3.40 -37.02 -23.60
C ASP A 626 -3.47 -37.50 -22.15
N ALA A 627 -2.45 -38.27 -21.75
CA ALA A 627 -2.39 -38.87 -20.43
C ALA A 627 -2.40 -37.84 -19.29
N GLN A 628 -1.91 -36.61 -19.51
CA GLN A 628 -1.95 -35.54 -18.51
C GLN A 628 -3.38 -35.06 -18.28
N TYR A 629 -4.09 -34.70 -19.37
CA TYR A 629 -5.50 -34.30 -19.26
C TYR A 629 -6.40 -35.45 -18.80
N TYR A 630 -6.21 -36.66 -19.33
CA TYR A 630 -6.97 -37.85 -18.95
C TYR A 630 -6.82 -38.19 -17.46
N THR A 631 -5.62 -38.08 -16.90
CA THR A 631 -5.37 -38.26 -15.46
C THR A 631 -6.06 -37.17 -14.64
N PHE A 632 -5.99 -35.90 -15.07
CA PHE A 632 -6.72 -34.80 -14.41
C PHE A 632 -8.25 -35.03 -14.45
N ARG A 633 -8.79 -35.42 -15.61
CA ARG A 633 -10.21 -35.69 -15.87
C ARG A 633 -10.77 -36.82 -15.00
N ILE A 634 -10.08 -37.95 -14.90
CA ILE A 634 -10.49 -39.07 -14.03
C ILE A 634 -10.47 -38.68 -12.56
N ASN A 635 -9.45 -37.92 -12.13
CA ASN A 635 -9.31 -37.54 -10.73
C ASN A 635 -10.14 -36.30 -10.33
N LEU A 636 -10.80 -35.64 -11.28
CA LEU A 636 -11.54 -34.40 -11.05
C LEU A 636 -12.65 -34.54 -9.99
N PRO A 637 -13.42 -35.65 -9.88
CA PRO A 637 -14.38 -35.83 -8.79
C PRO A 637 -13.71 -35.86 -7.40
N TYR A 638 -12.60 -36.60 -7.25
CA TYR A 638 -11.86 -36.65 -5.98
C TYR A 638 -11.24 -35.30 -5.62
N MET A 639 -10.72 -34.57 -6.62
CA MET A 639 -10.21 -33.21 -6.40
C MET A 639 -11.34 -32.23 -6.06
N ALA A 640 -12.52 -32.34 -6.66
CA ALA A 640 -13.68 -31.53 -6.33
C ALA A 640 -14.20 -31.79 -4.90
N LEU A 641 -14.15 -33.04 -4.44
CA LEU A 641 -14.39 -33.36 -3.03
C LEU A 641 -13.37 -32.69 -2.11
N LEU A 642 -12.07 -32.71 -2.44
CA LEU A 642 -11.03 -31.99 -1.67
C LEU A 642 -11.22 -30.47 -1.67
N LEU A 643 -11.65 -29.89 -2.79
CA LEU A 643 -11.95 -28.45 -2.93
C LEU A 643 -13.04 -27.99 -1.96
N ILE A 644 -14.00 -28.85 -1.63
CA ILE A 644 -15.05 -28.60 -0.63
C ILE A 644 -14.58 -28.99 0.78
N PHE A 645 -13.99 -30.17 0.94
CA PHE A 645 -13.62 -30.74 2.23
C PHE A 645 -12.49 -29.96 2.93
N HIS A 646 -11.51 -29.43 2.21
CA HIS A 646 -10.41 -28.68 2.82
C HIS A 646 -10.88 -27.35 3.48
N PRO A 647 -11.65 -26.47 2.81
CA PRO A 647 -12.27 -25.33 3.48
C PRO A 647 -13.19 -25.71 4.65
N LEU A 648 -13.93 -26.83 4.57
CA LEU A 648 -14.74 -27.33 5.69
C LEU A 648 -13.87 -27.78 6.87
N LEU A 649 -12.80 -28.54 6.63
CA LEU A 649 -11.87 -28.97 7.67
C LEU A 649 -11.16 -27.77 8.31
N ARG A 650 -10.83 -26.72 7.54
CA ARG A 650 -10.36 -25.45 8.11
C ARG A 650 -11.42 -24.76 8.98
N ARG A 651 -12.71 -24.80 8.62
CA ARG A 651 -13.79 -24.28 9.50
C ARG A 651 -13.88 -25.05 10.81
N VAL A 652 -13.80 -26.39 10.76
CA VAL A 652 -13.76 -27.25 11.97
C VAL A 652 -12.53 -26.91 12.82
N TRP A 653 -11.34 -26.84 12.22
CA TRP A 653 -10.11 -26.42 12.92
C TRP A 653 -10.27 -25.03 13.58
N ASN A 654 -10.86 -24.07 12.88
CA ASN A 654 -11.06 -22.71 13.40
C ASN A 654 -12.11 -22.64 14.53
N ALA A 655 -12.98 -23.65 14.66
CA ALA A 655 -13.92 -23.81 15.77
C ALA A 655 -13.29 -24.52 16.98
N VAL A 656 -12.45 -25.53 16.74
CA VAL A 656 -11.68 -26.24 17.80
C VAL A 656 -10.56 -25.37 18.38
N TYR A 657 -9.89 -24.58 17.55
CA TYR A 657 -8.82 -23.65 17.94
C TYR A 657 -9.22 -22.20 17.66
N PRO A 658 -10.22 -21.64 18.37
CA PRO A 658 -10.75 -20.31 18.09
C PRO A 658 -9.77 -19.21 18.50
N ILE A 659 -9.61 -18.19 17.66
CA ILE A 659 -9.03 -16.91 18.09
C ILE A 659 -9.89 -16.34 19.25
N PRO A 660 -9.30 -15.98 20.41
CA PRO A 660 -10.04 -15.56 21.60
C PRO A 660 -11.05 -14.44 21.35
N GLN A 661 -12.20 -14.49 22.02
CA GLN A 661 -13.29 -13.52 21.80
C GLN A 661 -12.93 -12.07 22.17
N ALA A 662 -11.99 -11.83 23.09
CA ALA A 662 -11.47 -10.48 23.38
C ALA A 662 -10.89 -9.78 22.14
N LEU A 663 -10.23 -10.54 21.25
CA LEU A 663 -9.67 -10.07 19.96
C LEU A 663 -10.73 -9.94 18.83
N LYS A 664 -12.00 -10.24 19.11
CA LYS A 664 -13.12 -10.19 18.15
C LYS A 664 -14.24 -9.22 18.56
N SER A 665 -14.54 -9.14 19.85
CA SER A 665 -15.63 -8.33 20.41
C SER A 665 -15.20 -6.91 20.75
N SER A 666 -13.93 -6.67 21.03
CA SER A 666 -13.48 -5.36 21.50
C SER A 666 -13.40 -4.33 20.37
N ARG A 667 -14.47 -3.55 20.25
CA ARG A 667 -14.56 -2.33 19.43
C ARG A 667 -13.73 -1.16 20.02
N ALA A 668 -12.83 -1.42 20.99
CA ALA A 668 -12.16 -0.39 21.81
C ALA A 668 -10.73 -0.71 22.30
N THR A 669 -10.29 -1.97 22.44
CA THR A 669 -9.00 -2.30 23.12
C THR A 669 -8.10 -3.33 22.46
N ALA A 670 -8.57 -4.11 21.48
CA ALA A 670 -7.70 -5.01 20.72
C ALA A 670 -7.03 -4.24 19.58
N THR A 671 -5.69 -4.21 19.50
CA THR A 671 -5.02 -3.54 18.39
C THR A 671 -5.17 -4.36 17.10
N ALA A 672 -5.47 -3.69 15.98
CA ALA A 672 -5.65 -4.34 14.68
C ALA A 672 -4.52 -5.32 14.24
N PRO A 673 -3.21 -5.10 14.52
CA PRO A 673 -2.17 -6.08 14.21
C PRO A 673 -2.24 -7.38 15.04
N GLU A 674 -2.70 -7.36 16.29
CA GLU A 674 -2.77 -8.57 17.13
C GLU A 674 -3.77 -9.60 16.58
N ALA A 675 -4.95 -9.15 16.17
CA ALA A 675 -5.95 -10.03 15.56
C ALA A 675 -5.46 -10.64 14.23
N ALA A 676 -4.65 -9.90 13.46
CA ALA A 676 -4.05 -10.37 12.22
C ALA A 676 -2.91 -11.38 12.46
N GLU A 677 -2.11 -11.17 13.50
CA GLU A 677 -1.10 -12.13 13.97
C GLU A 677 -1.74 -13.42 14.48
N ALA A 678 -2.82 -13.32 15.27
CA ALA A 678 -3.59 -14.48 15.72
C ALA A 678 -4.18 -15.28 14.55
N ARG A 679 -4.70 -14.60 13.51
CA ARG A 679 -5.18 -15.24 12.29
C ARG A 679 -4.06 -15.94 11.52
N LEU A 680 -2.89 -15.30 11.35
CA LEU A 680 -1.73 -15.94 10.73
C LEU A 680 -1.34 -17.22 11.48
N ARG A 681 -1.23 -17.17 12.82
CA ARG A 681 -0.90 -18.33 13.65
C ARG A 681 -1.92 -19.45 13.49
N GLN A 682 -3.23 -19.14 13.55
CA GLN A 682 -4.30 -20.11 13.38
C GLN A 682 -4.23 -20.80 12.00
N ARG A 683 -4.15 -20.01 10.92
CA ARG A 683 -4.14 -20.53 9.54
C ARG A 683 -2.85 -21.30 9.23
N ALA A 684 -1.67 -20.72 9.48
CA ALA A 684 -0.40 -21.39 9.20
C ALA A 684 -0.19 -22.69 10.02
N SER A 685 -0.82 -22.81 11.20
CA SER A 685 -0.80 -24.07 11.97
C SER A 685 -1.68 -25.14 11.32
N TYR A 686 -2.90 -24.79 10.88
CA TYR A 686 -3.71 -25.69 10.04
C TYR A 686 -2.97 -26.10 8.76
N ASP A 687 -2.43 -25.13 8.01
CA ASP A 687 -1.78 -25.37 6.71
C ASP A 687 -0.54 -26.27 6.84
N SER A 688 0.25 -26.13 7.91
CA SER A 688 1.42 -26.99 8.14
C SER A 688 1.05 -28.40 8.61
N VAL A 689 0.02 -28.56 9.45
CA VAL A 689 -0.49 -29.89 9.84
C VAL A 689 -1.14 -30.60 8.65
N PHE A 690 -1.99 -29.89 7.89
CA PHE A 690 -2.61 -30.43 6.69
C PHE A 690 -1.55 -30.78 5.62
N ALA A 691 -0.51 -29.97 5.45
CA ALA A 691 0.59 -30.26 4.52
C ALA A 691 1.26 -31.62 4.81
N VAL A 692 1.55 -31.94 6.08
CA VAL A 692 2.16 -33.24 6.43
C VAL A 692 1.21 -34.40 6.11
N PHE A 693 -0.05 -34.30 6.52
CA PHE A 693 -1.09 -35.30 6.20
C PHE A 693 -1.25 -35.50 4.67
N PHE A 694 -1.35 -34.39 3.94
CA PHE A 694 -1.54 -34.37 2.49
C PHE A 694 -0.35 -34.98 1.74
N LEU A 695 0.89 -34.72 2.16
CA LEU A 695 2.07 -35.38 1.59
C LEU A 695 2.07 -36.89 1.86
N VAL A 696 1.66 -37.34 3.05
CA VAL A 696 1.59 -38.78 3.37
C VAL A 696 0.51 -39.47 2.52
N VAL A 697 -0.67 -38.85 2.32
CA VAL A 697 -1.72 -39.39 1.45
C VAL A 697 -1.29 -39.40 -0.03
N LEU A 698 -0.67 -38.32 -0.52
CA LEU A 698 -0.22 -38.23 -1.91
C LEU A 698 0.98 -39.11 -2.22
N HIS A 699 1.96 -39.24 -1.32
CA HIS A 699 3.28 -39.81 -1.66
C HIS A 699 3.71 -40.99 -0.78
N GLY A 700 2.95 -41.34 0.26
CA GLY A 700 3.29 -42.41 1.19
C GLY A 700 4.64 -42.14 1.86
N PHE A 701 5.50 -43.16 1.93
CA PHE A 701 6.84 -43.02 2.50
C PHE A 701 7.73 -41.98 1.80
N SER A 702 7.48 -41.65 0.52
CA SER A 702 8.25 -40.59 -0.17
C SER A 702 7.97 -39.18 0.39
N ALA A 703 6.94 -38.99 1.22
CA ALA A 703 6.73 -37.76 1.98
C ALA A 703 7.96 -37.40 2.86
N VAL A 704 8.65 -38.42 3.41
CA VAL A 704 9.87 -38.21 4.21
C VAL A 704 10.96 -37.53 3.37
N LYS A 705 11.16 -37.95 2.11
CA LYS A 705 12.15 -37.36 1.20
C LYS A 705 11.88 -35.86 0.97
N ILE A 706 10.62 -35.53 0.71
CA ILE A 706 10.13 -34.15 0.51
C ILE A 706 10.41 -33.31 1.75
N LEU A 707 10.00 -33.79 2.94
CA LEU A 707 10.22 -33.11 4.22
C LEU A 707 11.71 -32.96 4.56
N THR A 708 12.56 -33.92 4.21
CA THR A 708 14.02 -33.81 4.37
C THR A 708 14.62 -32.74 3.47
N ILE A 709 14.25 -32.68 2.18
CA ILE A 709 14.73 -31.64 1.26
C ILE A 709 14.30 -30.24 1.73
N LEU A 710 13.06 -30.10 2.20
CA LEU A 710 12.54 -28.88 2.82
C LEU A 710 13.33 -28.49 4.08
N ALA A 711 13.58 -29.43 4.99
CA ALA A 711 14.34 -29.18 6.20
C ALA A 711 15.79 -28.73 5.92
N ILE A 712 16.47 -29.39 4.97
CA ILE A 712 17.82 -29.02 4.53
C ILE A 712 17.81 -27.61 3.91
N ASN A 713 16.87 -27.32 3.01
CA ASN A 713 16.75 -26.02 2.36
C ASN A 713 16.52 -24.87 3.37
N TYR A 714 15.59 -25.06 4.31
CA TYR A 714 15.34 -24.11 5.39
C TYR A 714 16.57 -23.89 6.28
N ARG A 715 17.24 -24.97 6.68
CA ARG A 715 18.46 -24.89 7.51
C ARG A 715 19.58 -24.16 6.78
N LEU A 716 19.91 -24.56 5.55
CA LEU A 716 20.94 -23.90 4.74
C LEU A 716 20.75 -22.38 4.71
N VAL A 717 19.54 -21.90 4.44
CA VAL A 717 19.29 -20.47 4.31
C VAL A 717 19.23 -19.72 5.64
N THR A 718 18.79 -20.37 6.73
CA THR A 718 18.77 -19.76 8.06
C THR A 718 20.12 -19.80 8.78
N THR A 719 21.10 -20.60 8.32
CA THR A 719 22.43 -20.70 8.95
C THR A 719 23.58 -20.08 8.16
N VAL A 720 23.53 -19.97 6.82
CA VAL A 720 24.68 -19.43 6.06
C VAL A 720 24.75 -17.89 6.12
N PRO A 721 25.95 -17.29 6.17
CA PRO A 721 26.12 -15.84 6.13
C PRO A 721 25.47 -15.23 4.88
N LYS A 722 24.79 -14.10 5.04
CA LYS A 722 23.93 -13.47 4.02
C LYS A 722 24.48 -13.50 2.59
N ARG A 723 25.77 -13.14 2.42
CA ARG A 723 26.44 -13.04 1.11
C ARG A 723 26.40 -14.35 0.29
N TYR A 724 26.24 -15.50 0.95
CA TYR A 724 26.16 -16.81 0.30
C TYR A 724 24.72 -17.29 0.04
N ILE A 725 23.69 -16.72 0.69
CA ILE A 725 22.30 -17.19 0.56
C ILE A 725 21.83 -17.29 -0.91
N PRO A 726 22.09 -16.31 -1.81
CA PRO A 726 21.68 -16.44 -3.22
C PRO A 726 22.39 -17.59 -3.94
N VAL A 727 23.71 -17.76 -3.71
CA VAL A 727 24.52 -18.82 -4.34
C VAL A 727 24.08 -20.20 -3.85
N VAL A 728 23.96 -20.37 -2.53
CA VAL A 728 23.49 -21.62 -1.91
C VAL A 728 22.07 -21.95 -2.36
N THR A 729 21.20 -20.94 -2.48
CA THR A 729 19.83 -21.11 -2.97
C THR A 729 19.78 -21.64 -4.39
N TRP A 730 20.49 -21.01 -5.34
CA TRP A 730 20.48 -21.47 -6.73
C TRP A 730 21.19 -22.81 -6.89
N THR A 731 22.35 -22.99 -6.28
CA THR A 731 23.12 -24.24 -6.35
C THR A 731 22.29 -25.41 -5.79
N PHE A 732 21.75 -25.29 -4.58
CA PHE A 732 20.94 -26.34 -3.96
C PHE A 732 19.71 -26.68 -4.79
N ASN A 733 18.92 -25.69 -5.20
CA ASN A 733 17.67 -25.95 -5.92
C ASN A 733 17.90 -26.52 -7.32
N ILE A 734 18.94 -26.08 -8.04
CA ILE A 734 19.31 -26.65 -9.34
C ILE A 734 19.84 -28.08 -9.15
N CYS A 735 20.72 -28.32 -8.17
CA CYS A 735 21.19 -29.68 -7.89
C CYS A 735 20.04 -30.63 -7.51
N ILE A 736 19.05 -30.17 -6.76
CA ILE A 736 17.84 -30.96 -6.44
C ILE A 736 16.99 -31.24 -7.68
N LEU A 737 16.79 -30.28 -8.60
CA LEU A 737 16.08 -30.53 -9.87
C LEU A 737 16.76 -31.64 -10.68
N PHE A 738 18.08 -31.55 -10.87
CA PHE A 738 18.85 -32.58 -11.58
C PHE A 738 18.85 -33.93 -10.84
N ALA A 739 19.10 -33.93 -9.54
CA ALA A 739 19.16 -35.16 -8.74
C ALA A 739 17.80 -35.86 -8.63
N ASN A 740 16.69 -35.10 -8.57
CA ASN A 740 15.33 -35.64 -8.57
C ASN A 740 15.03 -36.44 -9.85
N GLU A 741 15.33 -35.87 -11.02
CA GLU A 741 15.07 -36.51 -12.33
C GLU A 741 16.04 -37.66 -12.57
N LEU A 742 17.36 -37.44 -12.44
CA LEU A 742 18.39 -38.47 -12.65
C LEU A 742 18.19 -39.68 -11.72
N SER A 743 17.83 -39.44 -10.45
CA SER A 743 17.60 -40.50 -9.45
C SER A 743 16.16 -41.04 -9.42
N ASN A 744 15.29 -40.58 -10.33
CA ASN A 744 13.88 -41.00 -10.41
C ASN A 744 13.15 -40.95 -9.05
N GLY A 745 13.27 -39.82 -8.34
CA GLY A 745 12.60 -39.60 -7.04
C GLY A 745 13.19 -40.38 -5.86
N TYR A 746 14.47 -40.76 -5.93
CA TYR A 746 15.26 -41.48 -4.91
C TYR A 746 14.54 -42.73 -4.37
N LYS A 747 14.38 -43.77 -5.19
CA LYS A 747 13.78 -45.05 -4.78
C LYS A 747 14.50 -45.64 -3.56
N PHE A 748 13.75 -46.02 -2.53
CA PHE A 748 14.29 -46.58 -1.28
C PHE A 748 15.08 -47.88 -1.52
N ARG A 749 14.66 -48.70 -2.50
CA ARG A 749 15.43 -49.88 -2.97
C ARG A 749 16.85 -49.51 -3.39
N GLU A 750 17.01 -48.49 -4.24
CA GLU A 750 18.32 -48.15 -4.82
C GLU A 750 19.24 -47.50 -3.77
N MET A 751 18.67 -46.68 -2.88
CA MET A 751 19.42 -46.16 -1.72
C MET A 751 19.90 -47.29 -0.80
N ALA A 752 19.07 -48.31 -0.56
CA ALA A 752 19.45 -49.48 0.24
C ALA A 752 20.53 -50.34 -0.46
N LEU A 753 20.47 -50.51 -1.78
CA LEU A 753 21.51 -51.20 -2.55
C LEU A 753 22.86 -50.47 -2.46
N TYR A 754 22.85 -49.14 -2.62
CA TYR A 754 24.05 -48.31 -2.48
C TYR A 754 24.65 -48.42 -1.06
N LEU A 755 23.83 -48.28 -0.02
CA LEU A 755 24.25 -48.37 1.39
C LEU A 755 24.75 -49.76 1.81
N THR A 756 24.34 -50.83 1.11
CA THR A 756 24.77 -52.21 1.38
C THR A 756 25.87 -52.69 0.42
N GLY A 757 26.32 -51.86 -0.52
CA GLY A 757 27.27 -52.25 -1.58
C GLY A 757 26.78 -53.39 -2.50
N THR A 758 25.51 -53.79 -2.40
CA THR A 758 24.99 -55.00 -3.05
C THR A 758 24.64 -54.69 -4.51
N LYS A 759 25.24 -55.42 -5.46
CA LYS A 759 24.93 -55.27 -6.89
C LYS A 759 23.53 -55.83 -7.20
N ALA A 760 22.86 -55.23 -8.19
CA ALA A 760 21.52 -55.64 -8.60
C ALA A 760 21.46 -57.09 -9.14
N GLU A 761 22.55 -57.58 -9.73
CA GLU A 761 22.69 -58.93 -10.29
C GLU A 761 22.69 -60.01 -9.19
N THR A 762 23.28 -59.73 -8.03
CA THR A 762 23.39 -60.68 -6.90
C THR A 762 22.09 -60.91 -6.11
N LEU A 763 20.98 -60.26 -6.48
CA LEU A 763 19.72 -60.35 -5.72
C LEU A 763 18.95 -61.68 -5.86
N GLY A 764 19.36 -62.56 -6.78
CA GLY A 764 18.64 -63.80 -7.09
C GLY A 764 18.66 -64.86 -5.97
N THR A 765 19.71 -64.88 -5.14
CA THR A 765 19.92 -65.91 -4.10
C THR A 765 19.78 -65.38 -2.67
N TYR A 766 19.97 -64.08 -2.43
CA TYR A 766 19.74 -63.46 -1.13
C TYR A 766 19.37 -61.98 -1.28
N THR A 767 18.32 -61.54 -0.58
CA THR A 767 17.91 -60.13 -0.53
C THR A 767 18.20 -59.56 0.86
N PRO A 768 19.16 -58.61 1.01
CA PRO A 768 19.44 -58.00 2.31
C PRO A 768 18.19 -57.32 2.90
N ALA A 769 17.99 -57.44 4.22
CA ALA A 769 16.77 -56.94 4.88
C ALA A 769 16.48 -55.45 4.62
N LEU A 770 17.51 -54.60 4.54
CA LEU A 770 17.36 -53.18 4.21
C LEU A 770 16.85 -52.97 2.77
N VAL A 771 17.28 -53.81 1.82
CA VAL A 771 16.84 -53.78 0.42
C VAL A 771 15.40 -54.28 0.30
N ALA A 772 15.02 -55.31 1.07
CA ALA A 772 13.65 -55.79 1.16
C ALA A 772 12.71 -54.72 1.77
N LEU A 773 13.14 -54.04 2.83
CA LEU A 773 12.42 -52.90 3.41
C LEU A 773 12.27 -51.75 2.41
N GLY A 774 13.34 -51.38 1.70
CA GLY A 774 13.29 -50.35 0.65
C GLY A 774 12.29 -50.69 -0.46
N GLN A 775 12.26 -51.95 -0.91
CA GLN A 775 11.24 -52.43 -1.86
C GLN A 775 9.82 -52.35 -1.29
N TRP A 776 9.61 -52.70 -0.02
CA TRP A 776 8.31 -52.59 0.64
C TRP A 776 7.84 -51.14 0.76
N MET A 777 8.74 -50.20 1.05
CA MET A 777 8.45 -48.76 1.10
C MET A 777 8.11 -48.19 -0.28
N ASP A 778 8.88 -48.51 -1.33
CA ASP A 778 8.60 -48.09 -2.71
C ASP A 778 7.29 -48.71 -3.25
N ARG A 779 6.94 -49.94 -2.82
CA ARG A 779 5.64 -50.57 -3.10
C ARG A 779 4.47 -49.80 -2.45
N ARG A 780 4.67 -49.17 -1.30
CA ARG A 780 3.68 -48.34 -0.57
C ARG A 780 3.81 -46.83 -0.87
N GLY A 781 3.98 -46.47 -2.14
CA GLY A 781 3.78 -45.09 -2.61
C GLY A 781 2.29 -44.71 -2.57
N GLY A 782 2.02 -43.46 -2.21
CA GLY A 782 0.65 -42.90 -2.14
C GLY A 782 0.01 -42.65 -3.51
N LEU A 783 -1.10 -41.88 -3.52
CA LEU A 783 -1.92 -41.61 -4.71
C LEU A 783 -1.13 -41.15 -5.95
N ILE A 784 -0.05 -40.38 -5.75
CA ILE A 784 0.86 -39.92 -6.79
C ILE A 784 2.28 -40.37 -6.42
N ARG A 785 2.68 -41.54 -6.94
CA ARG A 785 4.00 -42.15 -6.66
C ARG A 785 5.18 -41.30 -7.16
N ARG A 786 4.98 -40.59 -8.28
CA ARG A 786 5.96 -39.68 -8.91
C ARG A 786 5.89 -38.28 -8.28
N TRP A 787 6.40 -38.17 -7.05
CA TRP A 787 6.43 -36.91 -6.30
C TRP A 787 7.39 -35.88 -6.91
N GLU A 788 8.43 -36.35 -7.59
CA GLU A 788 9.53 -35.54 -8.10
C GLU A 788 9.08 -34.51 -9.16
N ILE A 789 8.09 -34.86 -10.00
CA ILE A 789 7.52 -33.94 -11.00
C ILE A 789 6.84 -32.74 -10.33
N LEU A 790 6.05 -32.99 -9.29
CA LEU A 790 5.29 -31.96 -8.56
C LEU A 790 6.22 -31.08 -7.74
N PHE A 791 7.33 -31.64 -7.27
CA PHE A 791 8.36 -30.91 -6.54
C PHE A 791 8.99 -29.77 -7.35
N ASN A 792 8.94 -29.79 -8.69
CA ASN A 792 9.42 -28.65 -9.51
C ASN A 792 8.67 -27.35 -9.17
N ILE A 793 7.36 -27.38 -8.88
CA ILE A 793 6.62 -26.19 -8.42
C ILE A 793 7.02 -25.81 -6.98
N THR A 794 7.34 -26.81 -6.15
CA THR A 794 7.84 -26.58 -4.78
C THR A 794 9.18 -25.85 -4.80
N VAL A 795 10.11 -26.23 -5.69
CA VAL A 795 11.42 -25.57 -5.90
C VAL A 795 11.26 -24.06 -6.15
N LEU A 796 10.27 -23.64 -6.95
CA LEU A 796 10.01 -22.21 -7.18
C LEU A 796 9.63 -21.49 -5.89
N ARG A 797 8.87 -22.13 -5.00
CA ARG A 797 8.55 -21.59 -3.67
C ARG A 797 9.77 -21.54 -2.76
N LEU A 798 10.65 -22.54 -2.82
CA LEU A 798 11.87 -22.58 -2.00
C LEU A 798 12.79 -21.41 -2.35
N VAL A 799 13.04 -21.20 -3.64
CA VAL A 799 13.78 -20.03 -4.15
C VAL A 799 13.08 -18.71 -3.78
N SER A 800 11.74 -18.63 -3.86
CA SER A 800 10.99 -17.44 -3.42
C SER A 800 11.18 -17.14 -1.94
N TYR A 801 11.03 -18.14 -1.07
CA TYR A 801 11.21 -18.00 0.37
C TYR A 801 12.64 -17.54 0.69
N ASN A 802 13.63 -18.20 0.09
CA ASN A 802 15.04 -17.93 0.34
C ASN A 802 15.46 -16.51 -0.08
N LEU A 803 14.97 -16.03 -1.23
CA LEU A 803 15.28 -14.69 -1.72
C LEU A 803 14.44 -13.61 -1.02
N ASP A 804 13.18 -13.90 -0.65
CA ASP A 804 12.38 -13.01 0.19
C ASP A 804 13.01 -12.84 1.60
N TYR A 805 13.61 -13.89 2.17
CA TYR A 805 14.40 -13.85 3.41
C TYR A 805 15.72 -13.08 3.22
N TYR A 806 16.49 -13.36 2.17
CA TYR A 806 17.71 -12.60 1.86
C TYR A 806 17.44 -11.09 1.75
N TRP A 807 16.29 -10.68 1.21
CA TRP A 807 15.87 -9.27 1.14
C TRP A 807 15.30 -8.70 2.44
N SER A 808 14.95 -9.51 3.45
CA SER A 808 14.49 -9.01 4.75
C SER A 808 15.65 -8.57 5.65
N ILE A 809 16.79 -9.26 5.61
CA ILE A 809 17.89 -9.15 6.59
C ILE A 809 18.44 -7.72 6.78
N ASP A 810 18.53 -6.89 5.72
CA ASP A 810 19.16 -5.55 5.82
C ASP A 810 18.13 -4.43 6.03
N ARG A 811 16.84 -4.73 6.23
CA ARG A 811 15.85 -3.69 6.49
C ARG A 811 16.01 -3.14 7.91
N ARG A 812 16.37 -1.87 8.02
CA ARG A 812 16.23 -1.08 9.25
C ARG A 812 14.82 -1.22 9.82
N SER A 813 14.72 -1.29 11.14
CA SER A 813 13.57 -1.80 11.91
C SER A 813 12.21 -1.17 11.61
N ALA A 814 12.17 0.11 11.21
CA ALA A 814 10.95 0.80 10.83
C ALA A 814 10.48 0.38 9.42
N SER A 815 9.33 -0.30 9.36
CA SER A 815 8.73 -0.81 8.14
C SER A 815 8.36 0.34 7.18
N PRO A 816 8.55 0.19 5.85
CA PRO A 816 8.02 1.13 4.88
C PRO A 816 6.48 1.08 4.75
N VAL A 817 5.80 0.24 5.53
CA VAL A 817 4.36 0.39 5.80
C VAL A 817 4.14 1.53 6.79
N GLU A 818 4.86 1.55 7.92
CA GLU A 818 4.86 2.65 8.90
C GLU A 818 5.36 3.97 8.29
N LYS A 819 6.52 3.96 7.61
CA LYS A 819 7.09 5.17 6.96
C LYS A 819 6.25 5.74 5.81
N LYS A 820 5.21 5.04 5.37
CA LYS A 820 4.26 5.50 4.35
C LYS A 820 2.82 5.60 4.90
N GLN A 821 2.63 5.34 6.20
CA GLN A 821 1.33 5.30 6.88
C GLN A 821 0.27 4.47 6.12
N LEU A 822 0.69 3.34 5.54
CA LEU A 822 -0.19 2.46 4.76
C LEU A 822 -0.97 1.51 5.69
N ASP A 823 -2.28 1.39 5.49
CA ASP A 823 -3.13 0.37 6.14
C ASP A 823 -2.66 -1.05 5.77
N PRO A 824 -2.14 -1.86 6.73
CA PRO A 824 -1.68 -3.22 6.46
C PRO A 824 -2.78 -4.14 5.91
N ALA A 825 -4.05 -3.88 6.26
CA ALA A 825 -5.20 -4.65 5.80
C ALA A 825 -5.67 -4.26 4.38
N ASN A 826 -5.07 -3.23 3.78
CA ASN A 826 -5.48 -2.66 2.49
C ASN A 826 -4.29 -2.41 1.55
N LEU A 827 -3.15 -3.08 1.76
CA LEU A 827 -1.99 -2.98 0.87
C LEU A 827 -2.35 -3.40 -0.57
N SER A 828 -1.81 -2.68 -1.55
CA SER A 828 -1.90 -3.06 -2.97
C SER A 828 -1.13 -4.36 -3.23
N GLU A 829 -1.49 -5.12 -4.28
CA GLU A 829 -0.76 -6.33 -4.69
C GLU A 829 0.76 -6.10 -4.76
N ARG A 830 1.18 -5.01 -5.41
CA ARG A 830 2.59 -4.68 -5.57
C ARG A 830 3.27 -4.49 -4.22
N ASP A 831 2.59 -3.83 -3.28
CA ASP A 831 3.18 -3.47 -1.99
C ASP A 831 3.18 -4.66 -1.00
N ARG A 832 2.22 -5.59 -1.09
CA ARG A 832 2.30 -6.91 -0.41
C ARG A 832 3.48 -7.74 -0.90
N ILE A 833 3.69 -7.79 -2.23
CA ILE A 833 4.80 -8.52 -2.85
C ILE A 833 6.16 -7.84 -2.57
N ALA A 834 6.22 -6.50 -2.54
CA ALA A 834 7.46 -5.72 -2.39
C ALA A 834 7.88 -5.45 -0.92
N THR A 835 7.05 -5.79 0.06
CA THR A 835 7.35 -5.66 1.48
C THR A 835 7.72 -7.05 2.02
N PRO A 836 9.00 -7.31 2.40
CA PRO A 836 9.35 -8.50 3.13
C PRO A 836 8.56 -8.61 4.44
N SER A 837 8.22 -9.85 4.77
CA SER A 837 7.59 -10.25 6.02
C SER A 837 8.48 -9.92 7.23
N GLN A 838 7.94 -9.96 8.45
CA GLN A 838 8.73 -9.69 9.66
C GLN A 838 9.77 -10.80 9.87
N PRO A 839 10.91 -10.55 10.55
CA PRO A 839 11.93 -11.58 10.79
C PRO A 839 11.39 -12.87 11.44
N HIS A 840 10.39 -12.76 12.32
CA HIS A 840 9.73 -13.91 12.96
C HIS A 840 8.76 -14.68 12.03
N ASP A 841 8.33 -14.10 10.91
CA ASP A 841 7.48 -14.79 9.94
C ASP A 841 8.25 -15.93 9.24
N PHE A 842 9.58 -15.83 9.15
CA PHE A 842 10.49 -16.82 8.54
C PHE A 842 10.74 -18.06 9.43
N SER A 843 9.67 -18.55 10.06
CA SER A 843 9.66 -19.76 10.89
C SER A 843 9.41 -21.03 10.05
N PHE A 844 9.94 -22.17 10.49
CA PHE A 844 9.80 -23.45 9.78
C PHE A 844 8.33 -23.86 9.55
N ARG A 845 7.43 -23.56 10.50
CA ARG A 845 5.98 -23.78 10.35
C ARG A 845 5.41 -22.99 9.17
N ASN A 846 5.70 -21.69 9.11
CA ASN A 846 5.21 -20.80 8.06
C ASN A 846 5.82 -21.17 6.69
N TYR A 847 7.10 -21.57 6.67
CA TYR A 847 7.78 -22.10 5.50
C TYR A 847 7.12 -23.38 4.95
N LEU A 848 6.87 -24.38 5.80
CA LEU A 848 6.23 -25.64 5.42
C LEU A 848 4.79 -25.41 4.91
N ALA A 849 4.01 -24.60 5.63
CA ALA A 849 2.66 -24.20 5.25
C ALA A 849 2.62 -23.53 3.86
N TYR A 850 3.60 -22.68 3.54
CA TYR A 850 3.72 -22.02 2.23
C TYR A 850 4.20 -22.96 1.11
N ALA A 851 5.32 -23.67 1.35
CA ALA A 851 5.94 -24.55 0.37
C ALA A 851 4.96 -25.64 -0.10
N ILE A 852 4.16 -26.18 0.82
CA ILE A 852 3.24 -27.31 0.61
C ILE A 852 1.77 -26.87 0.77
N TYR A 853 1.46 -25.58 0.59
CA TYR A 853 0.08 -25.07 0.61
C TYR A 853 -0.81 -25.85 -0.37
N ALA A 854 -1.67 -26.71 0.17
CA ALA A 854 -2.30 -27.81 -0.55
C ALA A 854 -3.17 -27.37 -1.76
N PRO A 855 -4.01 -26.31 -1.66
CA PRO A 855 -4.80 -25.84 -2.80
C PRO A 855 -4.00 -25.44 -4.03
N LEU A 856 -2.70 -25.15 -3.87
CA LEU A 856 -1.81 -24.79 -4.97
C LEU A 856 -0.67 -25.79 -5.20
N TYR A 857 -0.53 -26.85 -4.38
CA TYR A 857 0.66 -27.72 -4.37
C TYR A 857 0.85 -28.48 -5.70
N LEU A 858 -0.22 -29.09 -6.24
CA LEU A 858 -0.14 -29.98 -7.40
C LEU A 858 0.23 -29.25 -8.69
N THR A 859 -0.66 -28.38 -9.19
CA THR A 859 -0.39 -27.49 -10.34
C THR A 859 -1.08 -26.13 -10.19
N GLY A 860 -0.98 -25.50 -9.01
CA GLY A 860 -1.58 -24.18 -8.78
C GLY A 860 -0.73 -23.01 -9.30
N PRO A 861 -1.35 -21.83 -9.53
CA PRO A 861 -0.59 -20.59 -9.75
C PRO A 861 0.42 -20.30 -8.63
N ILE A 862 1.55 -19.71 -9.00
CA ILE A 862 2.66 -19.41 -8.09
C ILE A 862 2.40 -18.10 -7.33
N ILE A 863 2.60 -18.13 -6.02
CA ILE A 863 2.50 -17.00 -5.09
C ILE A 863 3.86 -16.86 -4.37
N THR A 864 4.27 -15.63 -4.03
CA THR A 864 5.52 -15.39 -3.27
C THR A 864 5.29 -15.59 -1.76
N PHE A 865 6.36 -15.71 -0.98
CA PHE A 865 6.23 -15.92 0.47
C PHE A 865 5.57 -14.70 1.13
N ASN A 866 6.01 -13.49 0.78
CA ASN A 866 5.45 -12.27 1.36
C ASN A 866 3.96 -12.05 1.03
N ASP A 867 3.54 -12.35 -0.21
CA ASP A 867 2.12 -12.23 -0.57
C ASP A 867 1.28 -13.31 0.13
N TYR A 868 1.80 -14.53 0.27
CA TYR A 868 1.14 -15.59 1.05
C TYR A 868 0.95 -15.17 2.52
N ILE A 869 2.02 -14.75 3.21
CA ILE A 869 1.95 -14.33 4.63
C ILE A 869 1.00 -13.13 4.80
N SER A 870 1.08 -12.14 3.90
CA SER A 870 0.18 -10.99 3.92
C SER A 870 -1.30 -11.41 3.76
N GLN A 871 -1.60 -12.37 2.88
CA GLN A 871 -2.96 -12.91 2.71
C GLN A 871 -3.43 -13.80 3.88
N GLN A 872 -2.53 -14.49 4.58
CA GLN A 872 -2.89 -15.21 5.81
C GLN A 872 -3.28 -14.23 6.94
N ARG A 873 -2.51 -13.14 7.10
CA ARG A 873 -2.79 -12.05 8.06
C ARG A 873 -4.09 -11.31 7.71
N TYR A 874 -4.27 -10.92 6.45
CA TYR A 874 -5.39 -10.09 5.97
C TYR A 874 -6.01 -10.69 4.70
N GLN A 875 -7.26 -11.15 4.79
CA GLN A 875 -7.97 -11.71 3.64
C GLN A 875 -8.23 -10.62 2.59
N PRO A 876 -7.91 -10.84 1.29
CA PRO A 876 -8.20 -9.86 0.25
C PRO A 876 -9.71 -9.60 0.13
N PRO A 877 -10.19 -8.34 0.11
CA PRO A 877 -11.61 -8.05 -0.05
C PRO A 877 -12.12 -8.35 -1.48
N THR A 878 -11.23 -8.70 -2.41
CA THR A 878 -11.59 -9.21 -3.74
C THR A 878 -12.18 -10.61 -3.70
N ILE A 879 -12.04 -11.36 -2.60
CA ILE A 879 -12.63 -12.70 -2.47
C ILE A 879 -14.07 -12.56 -1.95
N SER A 880 -15.03 -12.53 -2.88
CA SER A 880 -16.46 -12.57 -2.59
C SER A 880 -17.08 -13.90 -3.05
N THR A 881 -18.14 -14.33 -2.38
CA THR A 881 -18.88 -15.56 -2.72
C THR A 881 -19.43 -15.49 -4.15
N SER A 882 -19.99 -14.34 -4.54
CA SER A 882 -20.52 -14.11 -5.89
C SER A 882 -19.44 -14.26 -6.97
N ARG A 883 -18.28 -13.60 -6.81
CA ARG A 883 -17.15 -13.72 -7.75
C ARG A 883 -16.64 -15.17 -7.84
N THR A 884 -16.54 -15.85 -6.69
CA THR A 884 -16.05 -17.24 -6.62
C THR A 884 -17.00 -18.22 -7.32
N ILE A 885 -18.33 -18.02 -7.17
CA ILE A 885 -19.35 -18.80 -7.89
C ILE A 885 -19.30 -18.53 -9.39
N LYS A 886 -19.25 -17.25 -9.82
CA LYS A 886 -19.13 -16.91 -11.25
C LYS A 886 -17.84 -17.49 -11.88
N TYR A 887 -16.73 -17.49 -11.14
CA TYR A 887 -15.48 -18.15 -11.57
C TYR A 887 -15.61 -19.68 -11.66
N ALA A 888 -16.30 -20.32 -10.73
CA ALA A 888 -16.58 -21.76 -10.77
C ALA A 888 -17.45 -22.15 -11.99
N ILE A 889 -18.49 -21.36 -12.29
CA ILE A 889 -19.31 -21.54 -13.50
C ILE A 889 -18.45 -21.37 -14.76
N ARG A 890 -17.58 -20.36 -14.80
CA ARG A 890 -16.65 -20.13 -15.93
C ARG A 890 -15.62 -21.26 -16.08
N PHE A 891 -15.20 -21.91 -15.00
CA PHE A 891 -14.40 -23.15 -15.04
C PHE A 891 -15.21 -24.30 -15.65
N ALA A 892 -16.44 -24.54 -15.21
CA ALA A 892 -17.31 -25.59 -15.72
C ALA A 892 -17.64 -25.42 -17.23
N LEU A 893 -17.87 -24.18 -17.69
CA LEU A 893 -18.07 -23.89 -19.11
C LEU A 893 -16.83 -24.17 -19.98
N VAL A 894 -15.63 -23.89 -19.47
CA VAL A 894 -14.37 -24.21 -20.17
C VAL A 894 -14.07 -25.72 -20.12
N LEU A 895 -14.47 -26.41 -19.06
CA LEU A 895 -14.38 -27.87 -18.97
C LEU A 895 -15.30 -28.52 -20.01
N LEU A 896 -16.55 -28.05 -20.11
CA LEU A 896 -17.48 -28.49 -21.16
C LEU A 896 -16.94 -28.21 -22.56
N ALA A 897 -16.32 -27.05 -22.80
CA ALA A 897 -15.70 -26.75 -24.09
C ALA A 897 -14.57 -27.74 -24.46
N MET A 898 -13.70 -28.10 -23.50
CA MET A 898 -12.66 -29.12 -23.70
C MET A 898 -13.26 -30.51 -23.96
N GLU A 899 -14.26 -30.91 -23.17
CA GLU A 899 -14.96 -32.19 -23.36
C GLU A 899 -15.65 -32.27 -24.73
N LEU A 900 -16.29 -31.18 -25.19
CA LEU A 900 -16.90 -31.11 -26.52
C LEU A 900 -15.84 -31.25 -27.62
N VAL A 901 -14.74 -30.49 -27.58
CA VAL A 901 -13.66 -30.58 -28.58
C VAL A 901 -13.17 -32.02 -28.72
N LEU A 902 -12.88 -32.71 -27.60
CA LEU A 902 -12.38 -34.09 -27.62
C LEU A 902 -13.37 -35.15 -28.16
N HIS A 903 -14.65 -34.81 -28.41
CA HIS A 903 -15.62 -35.71 -29.06
C HIS A 903 -15.77 -35.51 -30.58
N TYR A 904 -15.28 -34.39 -31.11
CA TYR A 904 -15.42 -34.01 -32.53
C TYR A 904 -14.08 -33.82 -33.25
N ASP A 905 -13.02 -33.49 -32.51
CA ASP A 905 -11.70 -33.19 -33.03
C ASP A 905 -10.65 -34.10 -32.35
N TYR A 906 -10.22 -35.15 -33.06
CA TYR A 906 -9.38 -36.22 -32.53
C TYR A 906 -7.87 -35.99 -32.79
N VAL A 907 -7.45 -34.72 -32.87
CA VAL A 907 -6.08 -34.27 -33.11
C VAL A 907 -5.03 -34.96 -32.24
N GLY A 908 -5.32 -35.20 -30.95
CA GLY A 908 -4.38 -35.85 -30.04
C GLY A 908 -4.13 -37.31 -30.43
N ALA A 909 -5.20 -38.04 -30.70
CA ALA A 909 -5.17 -39.42 -31.17
C ALA A 909 -4.50 -39.54 -32.54
N ILE A 910 -4.85 -38.65 -33.48
CA ILE A 910 -4.23 -38.52 -34.80
C ILE A 910 -2.72 -38.33 -34.64
N SER A 911 -2.27 -37.27 -33.95
CA SER A 911 -0.85 -36.96 -33.75
C SER A 911 -0.09 -38.12 -33.10
N LYS A 912 -0.65 -38.75 -32.06
CA LYS A 912 -0.02 -39.86 -31.33
C LYS A 912 -0.13 -41.21 -32.05
N SER A 913 -0.83 -41.30 -33.18
CA SER A 913 -0.73 -42.48 -34.06
C SER A 913 0.55 -42.51 -34.92
N ARG A 914 1.34 -41.42 -34.92
CA ARG A 914 2.47 -41.19 -35.83
C ARG A 914 2.06 -41.43 -37.30
N PRO A 915 1.09 -40.64 -37.80
CA PRO A 915 0.60 -40.81 -39.15
C PRO A 915 1.65 -40.33 -40.15
N ASP A 916 1.54 -40.79 -41.40
CA ASP A 916 2.31 -40.21 -42.50
C ASP A 916 1.76 -38.81 -42.80
N TRP A 917 2.53 -37.79 -42.46
CA TRP A 917 2.15 -36.39 -42.65
C TRP A 917 2.01 -35.99 -44.12
N SER A 918 2.65 -36.72 -45.05
CA SER A 918 2.49 -36.48 -46.50
C SER A 918 1.10 -36.87 -47.01
N SER A 919 0.36 -37.71 -46.27
CA SER A 919 -1.02 -38.09 -46.58
C SER A 919 -2.09 -37.05 -46.19
N TYR A 920 -1.69 -35.84 -45.77
CA TYR A 920 -2.58 -34.74 -45.40
C TYR A 920 -2.34 -33.53 -46.29
N THR A 921 -3.40 -32.79 -46.64
CA THR A 921 -3.24 -31.52 -47.35
C THR A 921 -2.57 -30.47 -46.45
N PRO A 922 -1.89 -29.44 -47.00
CA PRO A 922 -1.31 -28.36 -46.20
C PRO A 922 -2.32 -27.70 -45.25
N ALA A 923 -3.58 -27.57 -45.69
CA ALA A 923 -4.67 -27.07 -44.87
C ALA A 923 -5.04 -28.01 -43.71
N GLN A 924 -5.19 -29.32 -43.96
CA GLN A 924 -5.43 -30.31 -42.91
C GLN A 924 -4.28 -30.32 -41.88
N LEU A 925 -3.03 -30.39 -42.35
CA LEU A 925 -1.84 -30.46 -41.50
C LEU A 925 -1.65 -29.21 -40.62
N SER A 926 -1.89 -28.02 -41.20
CA SER A 926 -1.84 -26.75 -40.47
C SER A 926 -2.97 -26.63 -39.44
N LEU A 927 -4.20 -27.01 -39.80
CA LEU A 927 -5.34 -26.90 -38.88
C LEU A 927 -5.31 -27.94 -37.75
N LEU A 928 -4.88 -29.18 -38.02
CA LEU A 928 -4.57 -30.16 -36.98
C LEU A 928 -3.52 -29.61 -35.99
N SER A 929 -2.48 -28.93 -36.50
CA SER A 929 -1.45 -28.31 -35.67
C SER A 929 -1.99 -27.12 -34.85
N TYR A 930 -2.88 -26.32 -35.43
CA TYR A 930 -3.56 -25.19 -34.78
C TYR A 930 -4.47 -25.65 -33.62
N PHE A 931 -5.28 -26.68 -33.84
CA PHE A 931 -6.15 -27.22 -32.79
C PHE A 931 -5.36 -28.00 -31.73
N ASN A 932 -4.24 -28.65 -32.07
CA ASN A 932 -3.33 -29.23 -31.08
C ASN A 932 -2.84 -28.17 -30.07
N LEU A 933 -2.49 -26.98 -30.57
CA LEU A 933 -2.07 -25.86 -29.72
C LEU A 933 -3.22 -25.34 -28.82
N HIS A 934 -4.48 -25.41 -29.28
CA HIS A 934 -5.66 -25.08 -28.47
C HIS A 934 -5.93 -26.14 -27.39
N ILE A 935 -5.80 -27.43 -27.70
CA ILE A 935 -5.89 -28.53 -26.74
C ILE A 935 -4.76 -28.42 -25.70
N ILE A 936 -3.55 -28.02 -26.11
CA ILE A 936 -2.42 -27.74 -25.20
C ILE A 936 -2.71 -26.52 -24.30
N TRP A 937 -3.34 -25.46 -24.82
CA TRP A 937 -3.77 -24.33 -23.98
C TRP A 937 -4.87 -24.75 -22.98
N LEU A 938 -5.92 -25.44 -23.43
CA LEU A 938 -7.03 -25.89 -22.59
C LEU A 938 -6.59 -26.87 -21.49
N LYS A 939 -5.73 -27.85 -21.80
CA LYS A 939 -5.27 -28.85 -20.82
C LYS A 939 -4.40 -28.28 -19.71
N LEU A 940 -3.79 -27.12 -19.91
CA LEU A 940 -3.04 -26.39 -18.89
C LEU A 940 -3.94 -25.38 -18.15
N LEU A 941 -4.83 -24.72 -18.89
CA LEU A 941 -5.83 -23.78 -18.37
C LEU A 941 -6.70 -24.41 -17.28
N LEU A 942 -7.22 -25.62 -17.52
CA LEU A 942 -8.18 -26.27 -16.63
C LEU A 942 -7.59 -26.59 -15.24
N PRO A 943 -6.43 -27.27 -15.11
CA PRO A 943 -5.77 -27.45 -13.81
C PRO A 943 -5.46 -26.14 -13.11
N TRP A 944 -4.88 -25.14 -13.79
CA TRP A 944 -4.56 -23.85 -13.16
C TRP A 944 -5.80 -23.14 -12.61
N ARG A 945 -6.93 -23.16 -13.35
CA ARG A 945 -8.20 -22.59 -12.87
C ARG A 945 -8.80 -23.39 -11.72
N PHE A 946 -8.73 -24.71 -11.78
CA PHE A 946 -9.23 -25.57 -10.70
C PHE A 946 -8.50 -25.29 -9.37
N PHE A 947 -7.17 -25.29 -9.37
CA PHE A 947 -6.37 -25.02 -8.18
C PHE A 947 -6.50 -23.56 -7.70
N ARG A 948 -6.72 -22.60 -8.61
CA ARG A 948 -7.07 -21.22 -8.24
C ARG A 948 -8.47 -21.12 -7.61
N LEU A 949 -9.47 -21.84 -8.10
CA LEU A 949 -10.80 -21.90 -7.48
C LEU A 949 -10.71 -22.49 -6.05
N TRP A 950 -9.90 -23.54 -5.86
CA TRP A 950 -9.66 -24.12 -4.54
C TRP A 950 -8.99 -23.10 -3.59
N SER A 951 -7.96 -22.37 -4.04
CA SER A 951 -7.34 -21.35 -3.17
C SER A 951 -8.28 -20.19 -2.86
N LEU A 952 -9.12 -19.76 -3.81
CA LEU A 952 -10.14 -18.71 -3.60
C LEU A 952 -11.18 -19.16 -2.56
N ALA A 953 -11.67 -20.40 -2.65
CA ALA A 953 -12.61 -20.98 -1.68
C ALA A 953 -12.02 -21.09 -0.26
N ASP A 954 -10.70 -21.22 -0.14
CA ASP A 954 -9.98 -21.23 1.13
C ASP A 954 -9.63 -19.82 1.67
N GLY A 955 -9.71 -18.78 0.82
CA GLY A 955 -9.47 -17.38 1.19
C GLY A 955 -8.11 -16.80 0.74
N VAL A 956 -7.47 -17.38 -0.28
CA VAL A 956 -6.25 -16.86 -0.93
C VAL A 956 -6.50 -16.60 -2.42
N ASP A 957 -6.24 -15.38 -2.88
CA ASP A 957 -6.38 -14.94 -4.27
C ASP A 957 -4.98 -14.84 -4.91
N PRO A 958 -4.47 -15.89 -5.59
CA PRO A 958 -3.29 -15.81 -6.45
C PRO A 958 -3.69 -15.23 -7.83
N PRO A 959 -2.75 -14.78 -8.68
CA PRO A 959 -3.09 -14.26 -10.00
C PRO A 959 -3.60 -15.34 -10.96
N GLU A 960 -4.52 -14.97 -11.85
CA GLU A 960 -4.95 -15.82 -12.98
C GLU A 960 -3.78 -16.08 -13.94
N ASN A 961 -3.63 -17.35 -14.36
CA ASN A 961 -2.49 -17.80 -15.16
C ASN A 961 -2.62 -17.59 -16.67
N MET A 962 -3.85 -17.46 -17.18
CA MET A 962 -4.15 -17.34 -18.62
C MET A 962 -5.14 -16.20 -18.87
N LEU A 963 -4.63 -15.12 -19.45
CA LEU A 963 -5.38 -13.87 -19.64
C LEU A 963 -6.23 -13.86 -20.90
N ARG A 964 -5.75 -14.55 -21.94
CA ARG A 964 -6.28 -14.53 -23.30
C ARG A 964 -6.33 -15.94 -23.86
N CYS A 965 -7.18 -16.17 -24.85
CA CYS A 965 -7.06 -17.36 -25.71
C CYS A 965 -5.70 -17.32 -26.43
N VAL A 966 -5.13 -18.46 -26.79
CA VAL A 966 -3.85 -18.48 -27.54
C VAL A 966 -3.95 -17.65 -28.84
N SER A 967 -5.09 -17.72 -29.55
CA SER A 967 -5.40 -16.88 -30.72
C SER A 967 -5.88 -15.44 -30.43
N ASP A 968 -5.69 -14.90 -29.23
CA ASP A 968 -5.80 -13.45 -28.94
C ASP A 968 -4.41 -12.85 -28.58
N ASN A 969 -3.34 -13.36 -29.19
CA ASN A 969 -1.97 -12.86 -29.00
C ASN A 969 -1.27 -12.69 -30.36
N TYR A 970 -0.95 -11.44 -30.75
CA TYR A 970 -0.25 -11.09 -31.99
C TYR A 970 1.23 -10.66 -31.78
N SER A 971 1.67 -10.59 -30.51
CA SER A 971 2.98 -10.06 -30.11
C SER A 971 3.70 -11.09 -29.25
N THR A 972 4.87 -11.52 -29.72
CA THR A 972 5.71 -12.56 -29.10
C THR A 972 6.15 -12.14 -27.70
N LEU A 973 6.54 -10.87 -27.53
CA LEU A 973 6.90 -10.25 -26.24
C LEU A 973 5.71 -10.08 -25.28
N SER A 974 4.50 -9.94 -25.81
CA SER A 974 3.30 -9.65 -25.01
C SER A 974 2.58 -10.93 -24.59
N PHE A 975 2.64 -11.98 -25.41
CA PHE A 975 2.17 -13.33 -25.09
C PHE A 975 2.66 -13.81 -23.72
N TRP A 976 3.97 -13.71 -23.44
CA TRP A 976 4.55 -14.14 -22.16
C TRP A 976 4.05 -13.37 -20.92
N ARG A 977 3.41 -12.22 -21.09
CA ARG A 977 2.77 -11.46 -19.99
C ARG A 977 1.37 -12.01 -19.66
N GLY A 978 0.72 -12.65 -20.63
CA GLY A 978 -0.60 -13.30 -20.51
C GLY A 978 -0.55 -14.82 -20.33
N TRP A 979 0.54 -15.47 -20.75
CA TRP A 979 0.79 -16.91 -20.65
C TRP A 979 1.52 -17.27 -19.35
N HIS A 980 0.96 -18.20 -18.56
CA HIS A 980 1.49 -18.68 -17.29
C HIS A 980 1.89 -17.52 -16.34
N ARG A 981 1.03 -16.49 -16.24
CA ARG A 981 1.35 -15.16 -15.67
C ARG A 981 1.95 -15.19 -14.27
N SER A 982 1.60 -16.16 -13.42
CA SER A 982 2.24 -16.31 -12.11
C SER A 982 3.73 -16.67 -12.22
N TYR A 983 4.08 -17.62 -13.08
CA TYR A 983 5.46 -18.01 -13.39
C TYR A 983 6.22 -16.88 -14.09
N TYR A 984 5.61 -16.18 -15.05
CA TYR A 984 6.23 -15.00 -15.66
C TYR A 984 6.58 -13.93 -14.62
N ARG A 985 5.65 -13.61 -13.69
CA ARG A 985 5.91 -12.68 -12.58
C ARG A 985 7.00 -13.17 -11.62
N TRP A 986 7.07 -14.49 -11.39
CA TRP A 986 8.12 -15.12 -10.60
C TRP A 986 9.50 -14.98 -11.27
N LEU A 987 9.61 -15.32 -12.56
CA LEU A 987 10.83 -15.17 -13.37
C LEU A 987 11.30 -13.72 -13.40
N LEU A 988 10.37 -12.77 -13.53
CA LEU A 988 10.66 -11.34 -13.44
C LEU A 988 11.33 -10.98 -12.10
N ARG A 989 10.72 -11.38 -10.98
CA ARG A 989 11.17 -11.02 -9.62
C ARG A 989 12.50 -11.66 -9.22
N TYR A 990 12.68 -12.95 -9.49
CA TYR A 990 13.77 -13.74 -8.90
C TYR A 990 14.95 -14.01 -9.84
N ILE A 991 14.78 -13.85 -11.17
CA ILE A 991 15.88 -14.02 -12.15
C ILE A 991 16.14 -12.72 -12.93
N TYR A 992 15.14 -12.26 -13.69
CA TYR A 992 15.33 -11.22 -14.70
C TYR A 992 15.69 -9.85 -14.14
N ILE A 993 14.98 -9.37 -13.11
CA ILE A 993 15.28 -8.08 -12.47
C ILE A 993 16.66 -8.12 -11.75
N PRO A 994 16.99 -9.15 -10.94
CA PRO A 994 18.33 -9.31 -10.37
C PRO A 994 19.48 -9.32 -11.39
N LEU A 995 19.28 -9.89 -12.59
CA LEU A 995 20.27 -9.87 -13.67
C LEU A 995 20.38 -8.51 -14.40
N GLY A 996 19.50 -7.55 -14.11
CA GLY A 996 19.52 -6.18 -14.64
C GLY A 996 18.42 -5.86 -15.67
N GLY A 997 17.50 -6.80 -15.94
CA GLY A 997 16.41 -6.62 -16.89
C GLY A 997 16.87 -6.42 -18.34
N SER A 998 16.15 -5.59 -19.11
CA SER A 998 16.55 -5.21 -20.48
C SER A 998 16.94 -3.74 -20.61
N SER A 999 18.10 -3.51 -21.21
CA SER A 999 18.53 -2.20 -21.75
C SER A 999 19.05 -2.39 -23.16
N PHE A 1000 18.83 -1.42 -24.03
CA PHE A 1000 19.31 -1.43 -25.41
C PHE A 1000 19.83 -0.05 -25.82
N ARG A 1001 20.45 0.66 -24.86
CA ARG A 1001 21.06 1.98 -25.07
C ARG A 1001 22.42 1.86 -25.76
N THR A 1002 23.18 0.82 -25.42
CA THR A 1002 24.46 0.48 -26.03
C THR A 1002 24.43 -0.95 -26.58
N ALA A 1003 25.37 -1.30 -27.46
CA ALA A 1003 25.55 -2.68 -27.90
C ALA A 1003 25.84 -3.63 -26.73
N ARG A 1004 26.62 -3.18 -25.73
CA ARG A 1004 26.91 -3.94 -24.50
C ARG A 1004 25.64 -4.25 -23.70
N ASP A 1005 24.73 -3.27 -23.57
CA ASP A 1005 23.43 -3.47 -22.92
C ASP A 1005 22.54 -4.46 -23.69
N ALA A 1006 22.54 -4.35 -25.02
CA ALA A 1006 21.79 -5.26 -25.89
C ALA A 1006 22.27 -6.70 -25.72
N THR A 1007 23.59 -6.93 -25.76
CA THR A 1007 24.20 -8.25 -25.50
C THR A 1007 23.88 -8.78 -24.10
N ARG A 1008 23.98 -7.93 -23.05
CA ARG A 1008 23.57 -8.29 -21.69
C ARG A 1008 22.09 -8.69 -21.62
N THR A 1009 21.22 -8.00 -22.36
CA THR A 1009 19.79 -8.31 -22.41
C THR A 1009 19.52 -9.64 -23.09
N VAL A 1010 20.17 -9.91 -24.23
CA VAL A 1010 20.03 -11.21 -24.92
C VAL A 1010 20.55 -12.34 -24.03
N LEU A 1011 21.70 -12.16 -23.36
CA LEU A 1011 22.20 -13.13 -22.38
C LEU A 1011 21.22 -13.33 -21.21
N THR A 1012 20.60 -12.26 -20.71
CA THR A 1012 19.58 -12.35 -19.65
C THR A 1012 18.35 -13.12 -20.12
N TYR A 1013 17.90 -12.93 -21.36
CA TYR A 1013 16.83 -13.74 -21.94
C TYR A 1013 17.25 -15.21 -22.12
N LEU A 1014 18.45 -15.50 -22.61
CA LEU A 1014 18.98 -16.86 -22.73
C LEU A 1014 19.05 -17.56 -21.37
N VAL A 1015 19.51 -16.90 -20.32
CA VAL A 1015 19.54 -17.45 -18.94
C VAL A 1015 18.12 -17.74 -18.43
N VAL A 1016 17.18 -16.80 -18.63
CA VAL A 1016 15.77 -17.00 -18.24
C VAL A 1016 15.15 -18.18 -18.99
N PHE A 1017 15.28 -18.26 -20.32
CA PHE A 1017 14.68 -19.35 -21.10
C PHE A 1017 15.40 -20.69 -20.94
N THR A 1018 16.70 -20.69 -20.62
CA THR A 1018 17.43 -21.91 -20.20
C THR A 1018 16.90 -22.43 -18.87
N PHE A 1019 16.63 -21.55 -17.89
CA PHE A 1019 15.97 -21.97 -16.65
C PHE A 1019 14.55 -22.49 -16.91
N VAL A 1020 13.77 -21.85 -17.78
CA VAL A 1020 12.42 -22.32 -18.16
C VAL A 1020 12.48 -23.72 -18.77
N ALA A 1021 13.43 -23.99 -19.67
CA ALA A 1021 13.64 -25.32 -20.23
C ALA A 1021 14.00 -26.35 -19.14
N LEU A 1022 15.08 -26.12 -18.39
CA LEU A 1022 15.57 -27.02 -17.34
C LEU A 1022 14.55 -27.29 -16.23
N TRP A 1023 13.66 -26.34 -15.93
CA TRP A 1023 12.60 -26.49 -14.95
C TRP A 1023 11.44 -27.37 -15.46
N HIS A 1024 11.21 -27.40 -16.77
CA HIS A 1024 10.18 -28.21 -17.41
C HIS A 1024 10.66 -29.65 -17.69
N ASP A 1025 11.81 -29.82 -18.33
CA ASP A 1025 12.39 -31.11 -18.71
C ASP A 1025 13.88 -30.93 -19.09
N ILE A 1026 14.74 -31.89 -18.76
CA ILE A 1026 16.18 -31.84 -19.08
C ILE A 1026 16.43 -32.19 -20.57
N LYS A 1027 15.41 -32.68 -21.31
CA LYS A 1027 15.50 -33.00 -22.75
C LYS A 1027 15.91 -31.80 -23.60
N LEU A 1028 16.93 -32.00 -24.45
CA LEU A 1028 17.50 -31.00 -25.37
C LEU A 1028 16.46 -30.28 -26.24
N ASN A 1029 15.37 -30.95 -26.62
CA ASN A 1029 14.31 -30.36 -27.44
C ASN A 1029 13.67 -29.11 -26.79
N LEU A 1030 13.49 -29.10 -25.45
CA LEU A 1030 12.95 -27.94 -24.74
C LEU A 1030 13.99 -26.82 -24.62
N LEU A 1031 15.29 -27.14 -24.56
CA LEU A 1031 16.36 -26.15 -24.58
C LEU A 1031 16.45 -25.46 -25.95
N ILE A 1032 16.37 -26.23 -27.04
CA ILE A 1032 16.31 -25.74 -28.42
C ILE A 1032 15.08 -24.83 -28.61
N TRP A 1033 13.90 -25.26 -28.17
CA TRP A 1033 12.69 -24.43 -28.16
C TRP A 1033 12.89 -23.12 -27.38
N GLY A 1034 13.44 -23.19 -26.17
CA GLY A 1034 13.68 -22.02 -25.33
C GLY A 1034 14.61 -20.99 -25.99
N TRP A 1035 15.66 -21.45 -26.69
CA TRP A 1035 16.57 -20.58 -27.42
C TRP A 1035 15.94 -20.02 -28.72
N LEU A 1036 15.15 -20.82 -29.45
CA LEU A 1036 14.39 -20.34 -30.62
C LEU A 1036 13.42 -19.21 -30.25
N ILE A 1037 12.75 -19.28 -29.10
CA ILE A 1037 11.90 -18.18 -28.60
C ILE A 1037 12.72 -16.89 -28.38
N VAL A 1038 13.93 -16.98 -27.83
CA VAL A 1038 14.80 -15.80 -27.65
C VAL A 1038 15.25 -15.21 -28.99
N VAL A 1039 15.55 -16.05 -29.99
CA VAL A 1039 15.82 -15.59 -31.37
C VAL A 1039 14.58 -14.90 -31.96
N PHE A 1040 13.39 -15.46 -31.79
CA PHE A 1040 12.14 -14.91 -32.35
C PHE A 1040 11.62 -13.66 -31.63
N PHE A 1041 12.18 -13.27 -30.48
CA PHE A 1041 12.02 -11.91 -29.94
C PHE A 1041 12.78 -10.86 -30.75
N LEU A 1042 13.92 -11.19 -31.37
CA LEU A 1042 14.80 -10.20 -31.98
C LEU A 1042 14.15 -9.45 -33.16
N PRO A 1043 13.39 -10.10 -34.08
CA PRO A 1043 12.64 -9.39 -35.12
C PRO A 1043 11.60 -8.41 -34.58
N GLU A 1044 10.80 -8.79 -33.57
CA GLU A 1044 9.81 -7.89 -32.97
C GLU A 1044 10.48 -6.67 -32.30
N ILE A 1045 11.59 -6.91 -31.59
CA ILE A 1045 12.41 -5.88 -30.95
C ILE A 1045 13.03 -4.94 -32.00
N ALA A 1046 13.53 -5.48 -33.12
CA ALA A 1046 14.13 -4.70 -34.20
C ALA A 1046 13.08 -3.86 -34.95
N ALA A 1047 11.96 -4.47 -35.35
CA ALA A 1047 10.85 -3.79 -36.02
C ALA A 1047 10.30 -2.63 -35.16
N THR A 1048 10.16 -2.84 -33.85
CA THR A 1048 9.71 -1.79 -32.91
C THR A 1048 10.67 -0.59 -32.84
N ARG A 1049 11.97 -0.78 -33.14
CA ARG A 1049 12.96 0.31 -33.22
C ARG A 1049 13.06 0.97 -34.59
N LEU A 1050 12.91 0.21 -35.66
CA LEU A 1050 12.92 0.71 -37.04
C LEU A 1050 11.65 1.53 -37.34
N PHE A 1051 10.50 1.09 -36.79
CA PHE A 1051 9.19 1.71 -37.00
C PHE A 1051 8.58 2.24 -35.68
N PRO A 1052 9.22 3.22 -35.01
CA PRO A 1052 8.73 3.75 -33.74
C PRO A 1052 7.49 4.62 -33.97
N ARG A 1053 6.42 4.39 -33.19
CA ARG A 1053 5.09 5.02 -33.35
C ARG A 1053 5.13 6.54 -33.61
N ARG A 1054 6.03 7.27 -32.94
CA ARG A 1054 6.23 8.73 -33.11
C ARG A 1054 6.47 9.17 -34.56
N LYS A 1055 7.17 8.37 -35.37
CA LYS A 1055 7.41 8.69 -36.80
C LYS A 1055 6.18 8.51 -37.69
N TRP A 1056 5.10 7.93 -37.15
CA TRP A 1056 3.91 7.52 -37.91
C TRP A 1056 2.61 8.15 -37.39
N GLU A 1057 2.67 9.10 -36.46
CA GLU A 1057 1.49 9.71 -35.83
C GLU A 1057 0.59 10.44 -36.86
N GLY A 1058 1.16 10.99 -37.94
CA GLY A 1058 0.41 11.55 -39.07
C GLY A 1058 -0.15 10.53 -40.09
N ARG A 1059 0.10 9.21 -39.93
CA ARG A 1059 -0.42 8.14 -40.82
C ARG A 1059 -0.87 6.91 -40.00
N PRO A 1060 -1.83 7.04 -39.06
CA PRO A 1060 -2.17 5.98 -38.11
C PRO A 1060 -2.70 4.70 -38.79
N THR A 1061 -3.49 4.83 -39.87
CA THR A 1061 -3.99 3.66 -40.62
C THR A 1061 -2.84 2.88 -41.27
N ALA A 1062 -1.88 3.55 -41.89
CA ALA A 1062 -0.71 2.89 -42.48
C ALA A 1062 0.16 2.21 -41.41
N TYR A 1063 0.33 2.85 -40.24
CA TYR A 1063 1.03 2.25 -39.11
C TYR A 1063 0.33 0.99 -38.60
N ARG A 1064 -1.00 1.01 -38.50
CA ARG A 1064 -1.81 -0.16 -38.14
C ARG A 1064 -1.63 -1.30 -39.13
N MET A 1065 -1.65 -1.04 -40.44
CA MET A 1065 -1.43 -2.07 -41.45
C MET A 1065 0.00 -2.65 -41.36
N LEU A 1066 1.02 -1.81 -41.20
CA LEU A 1066 2.41 -2.24 -40.99
C LEU A 1066 2.57 -3.11 -39.73
N CYS A 1067 1.95 -2.71 -38.61
CA CYS A 1067 1.92 -3.50 -37.38
C CYS A 1067 1.18 -4.83 -37.55
N CYS A 1068 0.15 -4.87 -38.40
CA CYS A 1068 -0.58 -6.10 -38.71
C CYS A 1068 0.30 -7.11 -39.46
N VAL A 1069 1.02 -6.67 -40.50
CA VAL A 1069 1.98 -7.51 -41.25
C VAL A 1069 3.06 -8.05 -40.32
N GLY A 1070 3.64 -7.21 -39.44
CA GLY A 1070 4.58 -7.66 -38.42
C GLY A 1070 3.97 -8.65 -37.43
N GLY A 1071 2.69 -8.46 -37.08
CA GLY A 1071 1.92 -9.39 -36.24
C GLY A 1071 1.73 -10.76 -36.90
N VAL A 1072 1.43 -10.83 -38.20
CA VAL A 1072 1.32 -12.11 -38.93
C VAL A 1072 2.65 -12.86 -38.87
N GLY A 1073 3.77 -12.15 -39.10
CA GLY A 1073 5.12 -12.72 -38.95
C GLY A 1073 5.40 -13.25 -37.53
N ASN A 1074 5.06 -12.48 -36.49
CA ASN A 1074 5.19 -12.92 -35.10
C ASN A 1074 4.38 -14.17 -34.78
N VAL A 1075 3.12 -14.24 -35.25
CA VAL A 1075 2.25 -15.41 -35.03
C VAL A 1075 2.81 -16.64 -35.74
N LEU A 1076 3.27 -16.51 -36.99
CA LEU A 1076 3.88 -17.62 -37.73
C LEU A 1076 5.18 -18.12 -37.08
N MET A 1077 6.04 -17.23 -36.58
CA MET A 1077 7.24 -17.60 -35.81
C MET A 1077 6.87 -18.31 -34.49
N MET A 1078 5.88 -17.80 -33.74
CA MET A 1078 5.41 -18.43 -32.50
C MET A 1078 4.80 -19.82 -32.74
N ILE A 1079 4.02 -20.00 -33.82
CA ILE A 1079 3.52 -21.31 -34.22
C ILE A 1079 4.70 -22.24 -34.54
N SER A 1080 5.63 -21.81 -35.38
CA SER A 1080 6.80 -22.61 -35.80
C SER A 1080 7.66 -23.08 -34.62
N ALA A 1081 7.96 -22.20 -33.66
CA ALA A 1081 8.70 -22.59 -32.45
C ALA A 1081 7.97 -23.69 -31.66
N ASN A 1082 6.68 -23.52 -31.41
CA ASN A 1082 5.91 -24.47 -30.61
C ASN A 1082 5.66 -25.80 -31.34
N LEU A 1083 5.61 -25.81 -32.68
CA LEU A 1083 5.61 -27.05 -33.46
C LEU A 1083 6.91 -27.85 -33.28
N VAL A 1084 8.07 -27.18 -33.33
CA VAL A 1084 9.38 -27.81 -33.08
C VAL A 1084 9.47 -28.34 -31.65
N GLY A 1085 9.06 -27.55 -30.66
CA GLY A 1085 9.18 -27.91 -29.25
C GLY A 1085 8.23 -29.03 -28.78
N PHE A 1086 7.00 -29.07 -29.30
CA PHE A 1086 5.92 -29.87 -28.69
C PHE A 1086 5.07 -30.73 -29.64
N ALA A 1087 5.27 -30.69 -30.96
CA ALA A 1087 4.40 -31.41 -31.92
C ALA A 1087 5.15 -32.27 -32.95
N VAL A 1088 6.04 -31.67 -33.76
CA VAL A 1088 6.58 -32.30 -34.99
C VAL A 1088 8.12 -32.30 -35.08
N GLY A 1089 8.81 -31.57 -34.21
CA GLY A 1089 10.27 -31.47 -34.25
C GLY A 1089 10.81 -30.62 -35.42
N LEU A 1090 12.13 -30.62 -35.60
CA LEU A 1090 12.79 -29.87 -36.68
C LEU A 1090 12.48 -30.49 -38.05
N ASP A 1091 12.66 -31.81 -38.20
CA ASP A 1091 12.42 -32.54 -39.44
C ASP A 1091 10.96 -32.39 -39.91
N GLY A 1092 10.02 -32.39 -38.98
CA GLY A 1092 8.60 -32.13 -39.24
C GLY A 1092 8.31 -30.70 -39.67
N LEU A 1093 8.94 -29.69 -39.04
CA LEU A 1093 8.82 -28.31 -39.50
C LEU A 1093 9.43 -28.15 -40.90
N GLU A 1094 10.58 -28.75 -41.18
CA GLU A 1094 11.20 -28.73 -42.51
C GLU A 1094 10.29 -29.39 -43.55
N SER A 1095 9.68 -30.53 -43.25
CA SER A 1095 8.70 -31.18 -44.12
C SER A 1095 7.50 -30.27 -44.43
N ILE A 1096 6.96 -29.58 -43.41
CA ILE A 1096 5.86 -28.62 -43.57
C ILE A 1096 6.27 -27.44 -44.46
N VAL A 1097 7.43 -26.84 -44.21
CA VAL A 1097 7.94 -25.70 -44.98
C VAL A 1097 8.22 -26.10 -46.43
N ARG A 1098 8.89 -27.24 -46.67
CA ARG A 1098 9.14 -27.76 -48.03
C ARG A 1098 7.83 -28.04 -48.77
N GLY A 1099 6.82 -28.61 -48.12
CA GLY A 1099 5.50 -28.84 -48.72
C GLY A 1099 4.77 -27.54 -49.10
N ILE A 1100 4.81 -26.53 -48.24
CA ILE A 1100 4.18 -25.22 -48.50
C ILE A 1100 4.80 -24.51 -49.71
N PHE A 1101 6.12 -24.57 -49.88
CA PHE A 1101 6.81 -23.86 -50.97
C PHE A 1101 6.99 -24.67 -52.26
N ARG A 1102 6.76 -25.99 -52.24
CA ARG A 1102 6.88 -26.85 -53.43
C ARG A 1102 5.63 -26.84 -54.31
N ASP A 1103 4.45 -26.86 -53.69
CA ASP A 1103 3.19 -27.07 -54.40
C ASP A 1103 2.38 -25.76 -54.52
N TYR A 1104 1.77 -25.52 -55.68
CA TYR A 1104 0.91 -24.34 -55.90
C TYR A 1104 -0.23 -24.23 -54.88
N SER A 1105 -0.82 -25.36 -54.49
CA SER A 1105 -1.83 -25.46 -53.43
C SER A 1105 -1.27 -25.06 -52.05
N GLY A 1106 0.01 -25.32 -51.78
CA GLY A 1106 0.72 -24.86 -50.58
C GLY A 1106 0.91 -23.35 -50.54
N LEU A 1107 1.30 -22.75 -51.67
CA LEU A 1107 1.45 -21.30 -51.81
C LEU A 1107 0.11 -20.56 -51.71
N VAL A 1108 -0.95 -21.07 -52.36
CA VAL A 1108 -2.32 -20.54 -52.22
C VAL A 1108 -2.78 -20.65 -50.77
N PHE A 1109 -2.59 -21.81 -50.13
CA PHE A 1109 -2.93 -21.99 -48.71
C PHE A 1109 -2.17 -21.00 -47.80
N LEU A 1110 -0.87 -20.80 -48.01
CA LEU A 1110 -0.07 -19.84 -47.26
C LEU A 1110 -0.61 -18.41 -47.40
N PHE A 1111 -0.97 -17.99 -48.62
CA PHE A 1111 -1.58 -16.68 -48.85
C PHE A 1111 -2.94 -16.54 -48.15
N THR A 1112 -3.81 -17.55 -48.24
CA THR A 1112 -5.11 -17.57 -47.56
C THR A 1112 -4.95 -17.55 -46.04
N ALA A 1113 -4.01 -18.32 -45.49
CA ALA A 1113 -3.71 -18.37 -44.04
C ALA A 1113 -3.15 -17.04 -43.53
N CYS A 1114 -2.19 -16.43 -44.24
CA CYS A 1114 -1.70 -15.09 -43.93
C CYS A 1114 -2.81 -14.03 -43.99
N SER A 1115 -3.72 -14.12 -44.96
CA SER A 1115 -4.88 -13.21 -45.07
C SER A 1115 -5.86 -13.39 -43.90
N ALA A 1116 -6.17 -14.63 -43.51
CA ALA A 1116 -7.02 -14.92 -42.36
C ALA A 1116 -6.38 -14.45 -41.04
N LEU A 1117 -5.08 -14.68 -40.85
CA LEU A 1117 -4.32 -14.18 -39.69
C LEU A 1117 -4.32 -12.65 -39.65
N PHE A 1118 -4.15 -11.97 -40.79
CA PHE A 1118 -4.22 -10.51 -40.88
C PHE A 1118 -5.58 -9.98 -40.41
N VAL A 1119 -6.69 -10.57 -40.87
CA VAL A 1119 -8.04 -10.21 -40.43
C VAL A 1119 -8.22 -10.47 -38.93
N GLY A 1120 -7.76 -11.62 -38.42
CA GLY A 1120 -7.77 -11.91 -36.99
C GLY A 1120 -7.01 -10.88 -36.14
N ILE A 1121 -5.84 -10.43 -36.61
CA ILE A 1121 -5.00 -9.46 -35.90
C ILE A 1121 -5.60 -8.04 -35.94
N GLN A 1122 -6.29 -7.65 -37.02
CA GLN A 1122 -7.05 -6.39 -37.04
C GLN A 1122 -8.19 -6.41 -36.00
N VAL A 1123 -8.88 -7.54 -35.84
CA VAL A 1123 -9.87 -7.73 -34.78
C VAL A 1123 -9.22 -7.68 -33.39
N MET A 1124 -8.06 -8.30 -33.19
CA MET A 1124 -7.30 -8.18 -31.93
C MET A 1124 -6.91 -6.72 -31.62
N PHE A 1125 -6.48 -5.94 -32.61
CA PHE A 1125 -6.17 -4.51 -32.44
C PHE A 1125 -7.41 -3.72 -31.99
N GLU A 1126 -8.57 -3.95 -32.58
CA GLU A 1126 -9.81 -3.27 -32.20
C GLU A 1126 -10.37 -3.75 -30.85
N ILE A 1127 -10.09 -5.00 -30.44
CA ILE A 1127 -10.27 -5.48 -29.07
C ILE A 1127 -9.39 -4.68 -28.09
N ARG A 1128 -8.08 -4.53 -28.36
CA ARG A 1128 -7.20 -3.69 -27.52
C ARG A 1128 -7.65 -2.22 -27.47
N GLN A 1129 -8.17 -1.66 -28.56
CA GLN A 1129 -8.77 -0.33 -28.55
C GLN A 1129 -10.10 -0.30 -27.75
N SER A 1130 -10.92 -1.36 -27.80
CA SER A 1130 -12.13 -1.48 -26.96
C SER A 1130 -11.80 -1.60 -25.46
N GLU A 1131 -10.70 -2.26 -25.10
CA GLU A 1131 -10.17 -2.27 -23.73
C GLU A 1131 -9.74 -0.86 -23.30
N LEU A 1132 -8.94 -0.16 -24.12
CA LEU A 1132 -8.48 1.21 -23.83
C LEU A 1132 -9.63 2.22 -23.71
N ARG A 1133 -10.68 2.12 -24.54
CA ARG A 1133 -11.92 2.91 -24.42
C ARG A 1133 -12.71 2.62 -23.13
N ARG A 1134 -12.52 1.46 -22.51
CA ARG A 1134 -13.05 1.13 -21.17
C ARG A 1134 -12.07 1.49 -20.04
N GLY A 1135 -10.94 2.13 -20.35
CA GLY A 1135 -9.85 2.44 -19.42
C GLY A 1135 -8.89 1.28 -19.12
N ILE A 1136 -9.20 0.07 -19.59
CA ILE A 1136 -8.52 -1.19 -19.29
C ILE A 1136 -7.22 -1.28 -20.10
N ASN A 1137 -6.16 -1.79 -19.48
CA ASN A 1137 -4.87 -2.03 -20.15
C ASN A 1137 -4.14 -3.21 -19.51
N LEU A 1138 -4.33 -4.42 -20.07
CA LEU A 1138 -3.75 -5.66 -19.55
C LEU A 1138 -2.24 -5.77 -19.80
N LYS A 1139 -1.68 -4.92 -20.68
CA LYS A 1139 -0.27 -4.94 -21.15
C LYS A 1139 0.15 -6.26 -21.81
N CYS A 1140 -0.83 -7.00 -22.34
CA CYS A 1140 -0.73 -8.19 -23.21
C CYS A 1140 -1.83 -8.13 -24.28
#